data_AF-A0AAV1DJW9-F1
#
_entry.id   AF-A0AAV1DJW9-F1
#
_cell.length_a   1.000
_cell.length_b   1.000
_cell.length_c   1.000
_cell.angle_alpha   90.00
_cell.angle_beta   90.00
_cell.angle_gamma   90.00
#
_symmetry.space_group_name_H-M   'P 1'
#
loop_
_entity.id
_entity.type
_entity.pdbx_description
1 polymer ?
#
loop_
_entity_poly.entity_id
_entity_poly.type
_entity_poly.pdbx_seq_one_letter_code
_entity_poly.pdbx_strand_id
1 'polypeptide(L)'
;MAVVPQFNLAVDLPISKLCLGTMTFGEQNTLTQSFQLLDKAFDAGINFFDSAEMYPVPQREQTQGKSEEFLGLWMKERRIPRDRVVFATKVSGPSGQMSWIRDGPESLNAWNISEAIDNSLLRLQTDYIDLYQIHWPDRYVPMFGETQYDPDRYIPFVSFDEQLDALGRAVEAGKIRYTGLSNETPYGLMKFLEVAQNEPHYPRMISIQNAYNLLCRSFDFGMAECCHHERVSLLAYSPLAMGILSGKYFSHGRGPTDARLNLFRGRYVEGESRYNLSRTNVRKATEEYLEIAAKYDIHPVSLAIAFVMRHPLVGSTVFGATKLWQLQEVLDACTVSLSPEIITDIDKLFGHFGLRLLMGSKPWLYPAPAYRPFDTFWGSDDDAPGPRCGHTLTAVAATKTHGPRLILFGGATAIEGGNGGAPGIRLAGVTNSVHSYDVLTRKWTRLRPAGEPPSPRAAHAAAAVGTMVVFQGGIGPAGHSTDDLYVLDLTNDKFKWHRVVVQGQGPGPRYGHVMDLVAQRYLVTVTGNDGKRVLSDAWALDTAQKPYVWQRLNPEGDRPSARMYATASARSDGMFLLCGGRDSSGTPLGDAYGLLMHRNGQWEWTLAPGVSPSPRYQHAAVFVGARLHVTGGVLRGGRAVEGEAAVAVLDTAAGVWLDRNGLVTSPRGGKVHAEHDPSLELMRRCRHAAASVGVRIYVYGGLRGDILLDDFLVAENSPSQSDMNSPISTPEKNSRSTSPRSPQSPGSPTNGENEVASFGTLRFHSGPNSMDRDSMEKLAEASAAEAEAASAVWQNVQTGASTPEETSVSDDNSQVADTTSEGSDNEVDVRLHPRAVVVAKETVGNLGGMVRQLSLDQFENESRRMITPQNELSNPTKKFMRQKSPQGLHKKIISTLLRARNWKAPLNRKFFLDSYEVGELCYAAEQIFMQEPTVLQLKAPVKVFGDLHGQFGDLMRLFDEYGFPSTAGDITYIDYLFLGDYVDRGQHSLETITLLLALKASFHIEYPENVHLIRGNHEAADINALFGFRIECIERMGESDGIWAWTRFNQLFNYLPLAALIEKKIICMHGGIGRSIHSVEQIEKIERPITMDAGSLVLMDLLWSDPTENDSVEGLRPNARGPGLVTFGPDRVTDFCKKNKLQLIIRAHECVMDGFERFAQGQLITLFSATNYCGTANNAGAILVVGRGLVIVPKLIHPLPPPLQSPETSPERMPDETWMQELNIQRPPTPTRGRPQPDHDRSSLAYI
;
A
#
# COMPACT_ATOMS: atom_id res chain seq x y z
N MET A 1 35.75 42.54 -5.33
CA MET A 1 35.21 41.36 -4.61
C MET A 1 34.00 40.87 -5.38
N ALA A 2 33.68 39.57 -5.34
CA ALA A 2 32.37 39.10 -5.77
C ALA A 2 31.32 39.59 -4.75
N VAL A 3 30.16 40.04 -5.22
CA VAL A 3 29.05 40.44 -4.34
C VAL A 3 28.28 39.19 -3.95
N VAL A 4 28.08 38.94 -2.66
CA VAL A 4 27.28 37.79 -2.20
C VAL A 4 25.83 37.95 -2.71
N PRO A 5 25.30 36.98 -3.48
CA PRO A 5 23.96 37.08 -4.05
C PRO A 5 22.88 37.21 -2.97
N GLN A 6 21.81 37.94 -3.27
CA GLN A 6 20.69 38.19 -2.36
C GLN A 6 19.47 37.36 -2.79
N PHE A 7 18.54 37.15 -1.86
CA PHE A 7 17.30 36.40 -2.03
C PHE A 7 16.22 36.98 -1.11
N ASN A 8 14.98 37.11 -1.56
CA ASN A 8 13.89 37.62 -0.73
C ASN A 8 13.19 36.44 -0.06
N LEU A 9 13.43 36.25 1.25
CA LEU A 9 12.79 35.19 2.04
C LEU A 9 11.31 35.51 2.31
N ALA A 10 11.01 36.79 2.46
CA ALA A 10 9.68 37.38 2.41
C ALA A 10 9.75 38.70 1.63
N VAL A 11 8.60 39.35 1.38
CA VAL A 11 8.49 40.58 0.56
C VAL A 11 9.42 41.69 1.06
N ASP A 12 9.48 41.88 2.37
CA ASP A 12 10.30 42.86 3.08
C ASP A 12 11.46 42.23 3.89
N LEU A 13 11.91 41.02 3.49
CA LEU A 13 13.05 40.32 4.10
C LEU A 13 14.09 39.84 3.06
N PRO A 14 14.94 40.74 2.54
CA PRO A 14 16.09 40.38 1.71
C PRO A 14 17.23 39.79 2.56
N ILE A 15 17.67 38.58 2.23
CA ILE A 15 18.78 37.86 2.86
C ILE A 15 19.89 37.53 1.86
N SER A 16 21.13 37.44 2.33
CA SER A 16 22.24 36.88 1.58
C SER A 16 22.07 35.37 1.39
N LYS A 17 22.36 34.86 0.18
CA LYS A 17 22.36 33.42 -0.19
C LYS A 17 23.40 32.58 0.58
N LEU A 18 24.34 33.25 1.24
CA LEU A 18 25.18 32.69 2.31
C LEU A 18 24.71 33.26 3.64
N CYS A 19 24.61 32.41 4.67
CA CYS A 19 24.28 32.79 6.04
C CYS A 19 25.37 32.28 6.98
N LEU A 20 25.89 33.15 7.84
CA LEU A 20 26.90 32.76 8.83
C LEU A 20 26.22 32.22 10.10
N GLY A 21 26.22 30.90 10.24
CA GLY A 21 25.79 30.19 11.45
C GLY A 21 26.85 30.27 12.55
N THR A 22 26.45 30.74 13.74
CA THR A 22 27.35 31.18 14.82
C THR A 22 27.65 30.12 15.87
N MET A 23 27.23 28.86 15.68
CA MET A 23 27.26 27.80 16.71
C MET A 23 28.64 27.40 17.28
N THR A 24 29.74 28.01 16.85
CA THR A 24 31.09 27.86 17.45
C THR A 24 31.51 29.02 18.36
N PHE A 25 30.74 30.11 18.38
CA PHE A 25 31.06 31.35 19.08
C PHE A 25 30.79 31.21 20.57
N GLY A 26 31.83 31.39 21.39
CA GLY A 26 31.82 31.10 22.83
C GLY A 26 32.43 29.74 23.20
N GLU A 27 32.80 28.92 22.22
CA GLU A 27 33.47 27.61 22.43
C GLU A 27 34.73 27.48 21.56
N GLN A 28 34.62 27.11 20.27
CA GLN A 28 35.80 27.04 19.39
C GLN A 28 36.34 28.42 19.01
N ASN A 29 35.52 29.48 19.14
CA ASN A 29 35.88 30.85 18.82
C ASN A 29 35.70 31.78 20.03
N THR A 30 36.74 32.55 20.35
CA THR A 30 36.66 33.63 21.34
C THR A 30 35.86 34.82 20.82
N LEU A 31 35.46 35.74 21.70
CA LEU A 31 34.74 36.97 21.32
C LEU A 31 35.45 37.72 20.18
N THR A 32 36.76 37.96 20.33
CA THR A 32 37.58 38.67 19.33
C THR A 32 37.65 37.94 17.98
N GLN A 33 37.74 36.61 17.98
CA GLN A 33 37.74 35.81 16.74
C GLN A 33 36.36 35.80 16.07
N SER A 34 35.30 35.75 16.88
CA SER A 34 33.91 35.80 16.42
C SER A 34 33.63 37.14 15.76
N PHE A 35 34.04 38.25 16.38
CA PHE A 35 33.96 39.58 15.80
C PHE A 35 34.72 39.67 14.47
N GLN A 36 35.96 39.17 14.39
CA GLN A 36 36.72 39.18 13.12
C GLN A 36 36.00 38.43 11.98
N LEU A 37 35.32 37.32 12.30
CA LEU A 37 34.51 36.57 11.33
C LEU A 37 33.24 37.31 10.93
N LEU A 38 32.55 37.95 11.89
CA LEU A 38 31.36 38.76 11.65
C LEU A 38 31.68 40.02 10.83
N ASP A 39 32.73 40.76 11.21
CA ASP A 39 33.26 41.92 10.50
C ASP A 39 33.52 41.57 9.02
N LYS A 40 34.32 40.52 8.76
CA LYS A 40 34.64 40.09 7.39
C LYS A 40 33.41 39.57 6.62
N ALA A 41 32.45 38.93 7.27
CA ALA A 41 31.23 38.46 6.62
C ALA A 41 30.34 39.64 6.19
N PHE A 42 30.15 40.61 7.08
CA PHE A 42 29.38 41.83 6.83
C PHE A 42 30.00 42.69 5.74
N ASP A 43 31.33 42.89 5.77
CA ASP A 43 32.08 43.60 4.72
C ASP A 43 32.00 42.91 3.34
N ALA A 44 31.81 41.58 3.30
CA ALA A 44 31.58 40.83 2.08
C ALA A 44 30.13 40.86 1.57
N GLY A 45 29.20 41.48 2.30
CA GLY A 45 27.78 41.56 1.94
C GLY A 45 26.90 40.42 2.46
N ILE A 46 27.36 39.66 3.45
CA ILE A 46 26.50 38.76 4.23
C ILE A 46 25.73 39.62 5.24
N ASN A 47 24.40 39.69 5.11
CA ASN A 47 23.54 40.36 6.07
C ASN A 47 22.82 39.37 7.02
N PHE A 48 22.82 38.07 6.69
CA PHE A 48 22.04 37.06 7.40
C PHE A 48 22.90 36.20 8.32
N PHE A 49 22.57 36.19 9.61
CA PHE A 49 23.31 35.47 10.66
C PHE A 49 22.35 34.58 11.46
N ASP A 50 22.77 33.36 11.77
CA ASP A 50 21.94 32.35 12.42
C ASP A 50 22.57 31.89 13.74
N SER A 51 21.77 31.93 14.82
CA SER A 51 22.12 31.47 16.17
C SER A 51 21.04 30.52 16.71
N ALA A 52 21.13 30.17 18.00
CA ALA A 52 20.09 29.53 18.79
C ALA A 52 20.42 29.78 20.28
N GLU A 53 19.41 29.81 21.15
CA GLU A 53 19.62 29.99 22.61
C GLU A 53 20.60 28.97 23.21
N MET A 54 20.65 27.75 22.66
CA MET A 54 21.48 26.65 23.16
C MET A 54 22.95 26.72 22.69
N TYR A 55 23.27 27.59 21.72
CA TYR A 55 24.62 27.66 21.15
C TYR A 55 25.61 28.35 22.11
N PRO A 56 26.89 27.97 22.08
CA PRO A 56 27.57 27.14 21.09
C PRO A 56 27.44 25.61 21.31
N VAL A 57 27.97 24.85 20.34
CA VAL A 57 28.14 23.39 20.42
C VAL A 57 29.63 23.02 20.60
N PRO A 58 29.96 21.96 21.37
CA PRO A 58 29.07 21.02 22.06
C PRO A 58 28.29 21.65 23.21
N GLN A 59 27.06 21.19 23.38
CA GLN A 59 26.05 21.74 24.28
C GLN A 59 26.47 21.58 25.75
N ARG A 60 26.49 22.68 26.53
CA ARG A 60 26.69 22.66 27.99
C ARG A 60 26.19 23.93 28.67
N GLU A 61 25.76 23.78 29.92
CA GLU A 61 25.31 24.84 30.82
C GLU A 61 26.22 26.07 30.80
N GLN A 62 27.53 25.89 31.01
CA GLN A 62 28.46 27.02 31.23
C GLN A 62 28.80 27.82 29.96
N THR A 63 28.21 27.50 28.81
CA THR A 63 28.34 28.25 27.55
C THR A 63 27.03 28.60 26.86
N GLN A 64 25.89 28.05 27.31
CA GLN A 64 24.56 28.33 26.74
C GLN A 64 24.32 29.83 26.59
N GLY A 65 23.74 30.25 25.45
CA GLY A 65 23.43 31.65 25.14
C GLY A 65 24.59 32.50 24.61
N LYS A 66 25.86 32.12 24.81
CA LYS A 66 27.02 32.97 24.44
C LYS A 66 27.09 33.31 22.95
N SER A 67 26.56 32.47 22.09
CA SER A 67 26.50 32.74 20.64
C SER A 67 25.64 33.98 20.33
N GLU A 68 24.54 34.18 21.07
CA GLU A 68 23.66 35.34 20.96
C GLU A 68 24.26 36.57 21.64
N GLU A 69 24.86 36.41 22.83
CA GLU A 69 25.60 37.49 23.50
C GLU A 69 26.69 38.08 22.60
N PHE A 70 27.43 37.22 21.89
CA PHE A 70 28.51 37.65 21.00
C PHE A 70 27.98 38.39 19.76
N LEU A 71 26.80 38.04 19.24
CA LEU A 71 26.13 38.79 18.17
C LEU A 71 25.65 40.17 18.64
N GLY A 72 25.02 40.24 19.81
CA GLY A 72 24.55 41.51 20.39
C GLY A 72 25.70 42.47 20.73
N LEU A 73 26.77 41.94 21.36
CA LEU A 73 27.99 42.71 21.64
C LEU A 73 28.68 43.17 20.35
N TRP A 74 28.74 42.32 19.31
CA TRP A 74 29.33 42.70 18.02
C TRP A 74 28.62 43.91 17.41
N MET A 75 27.28 43.87 17.27
CA MET A 75 26.50 45.00 16.75
C MET A 75 26.77 46.29 17.55
N LYS A 76 26.75 46.19 18.88
CA LYS A 76 26.85 47.31 19.81
C LYS A 76 28.24 47.96 19.80
N GLU A 77 29.30 47.16 19.77
CA GLU A 77 30.68 47.67 19.71
C GLU A 77 31.05 48.19 18.31
N ARG A 78 30.59 47.53 17.25
CA ARG A 78 30.84 47.94 15.85
C ARG A 78 29.88 49.02 15.35
N ARG A 79 28.81 49.30 16.10
CA ARG A 79 27.73 50.24 15.75
C ARG A 79 27.04 49.88 14.42
N ILE A 80 26.80 48.58 14.22
CA ILE A 80 26.09 48.09 13.03
C ILE A 80 24.62 48.51 13.12
N PRO A 81 24.05 49.17 12.09
CA PRO A 81 22.64 49.48 12.05
C PRO A 81 21.79 48.20 12.03
N ARG A 82 20.82 48.08 12.95
CA ARG A 82 20.02 46.86 13.15
C ARG A 82 19.18 46.47 11.93
N ASP A 83 18.78 47.45 11.13
CA ASP A 83 18.07 47.32 9.84
C ASP A 83 18.94 46.75 8.71
N ARG A 84 20.28 46.81 8.84
CA ARG A 84 21.23 46.24 7.86
C ARG A 84 21.58 44.78 8.12
N VAL A 85 20.98 44.16 9.14
CA VAL A 85 21.26 42.79 9.58
C VAL A 85 19.96 42.03 9.73
N VAL A 86 19.95 40.77 9.30
CA VAL A 86 18.85 39.82 9.53
C VAL A 86 19.33 38.78 10.54
N PHE A 87 18.62 38.63 11.65
CA PHE A 87 18.89 37.56 12.61
C PHE A 87 17.88 36.43 12.53
N ALA A 88 18.42 35.22 12.40
CA ALA A 88 17.76 33.99 12.78
C ALA A 88 18.21 33.57 14.19
N THR A 89 17.27 33.25 15.06
CA THR A 89 17.54 32.42 16.26
C THR A 89 16.39 31.44 16.50
N LYS A 90 16.51 30.58 17.52
CA LYS A 90 15.66 29.39 17.66
C LYS A 90 15.34 29.03 19.12
N VAL A 91 14.13 28.55 19.38
CA VAL A 91 13.75 27.86 20.63
C VAL A 91 14.04 26.36 20.54
N SER A 92 14.69 25.82 21.56
CA SER A 92 15.00 24.40 21.73
C SER A 92 13.77 23.63 22.20
N GLY A 93 13.40 22.58 21.47
CA GLY A 93 12.37 21.63 21.87
C GLY A 93 12.83 20.64 22.93
N PRO A 94 12.01 19.62 23.25
CA PRO A 94 12.33 18.61 24.25
C PRO A 94 13.61 17.85 23.93
N SER A 95 14.38 17.51 24.96
CA SER A 95 15.70 16.88 24.81
C SER A 95 15.97 15.74 25.78
N GLY A 96 15.43 15.80 27.01
CA GLY A 96 15.77 14.86 28.09
C GLY A 96 17.24 14.90 28.57
N GLN A 97 18.11 15.70 27.95
CA GLN A 97 19.54 15.79 28.27
C GLN A 97 19.99 17.21 28.64
N MET A 98 19.36 18.24 28.08
CA MET A 98 19.69 19.66 28.35
C MET A 98 18.85 20.25 29.48
N SER A 99 18.95 19.66 30.68
CA SER A 99 18.14 20.05 31.87
C SER A 99 18.48 21.43 32.47
N TRP A 100 19.37 22.20 31.85
CA TRP A 100 19.86 23.49 32.31
C TRP A 100 19.35 24.67 31.47
N ILE A 101 18.66 24.41 30.36
CA ILE A 101 18.02 25.47 29.56
C ILE A 101 16.55 25.53 29.97
N ARG A 102 16.10 26.66 30.54
CA ARG A 102 14.73 26.83 31.09
C ARG A 102 14.29 25.64 31.98
N ASP A 103 15.17 25.25 32.91
CA ASP A 103 15.03 24.09 33.82
C ASP A 103 14.77 22.72 33.13
N GLY A 104 14.99 22.62 31.82
CA GLY A 104 14.79 21.42 31.00
C GLY A 104 13.39 21.37 30.37
N PRO A 105 13.20 21.90 29.14
CA PRO A 105 11.89 21.90 28.49
C PRO A 105 11.35 20.49 28.29
N GLU A 106 10.27 20.17 29.00
CA GLU A 106 9.45 18.99 28.73
C GLU A 106 8.61 19.16 27.45
N SER A 107 8.31 20.41 27.06
CA SER A 107 7.54 20.74 25.86
C SER A 107 7.78 22.17 25.32
N LEU A 108 7.41 22.40 24.06
CA LEU A 108 7.26 23.69 23.37
C LEU A 108 5.90 24.34 23.67
N ASN A 109 5.47 24.30 24.92
CA ASN A 109 4.28 25.02 25.37
C ASN A 109 4.46 26.55 25.27
N ALA A 110 3.35 27.29 25.35
CA ALA A 110 3.36 28.74 25.12
C ALA A 110 4.23 29.52 26.11
N TRP A 111 4.43 28.99 27.33
CA TRP A 111 5.35 29.56 28.31
C TRP A 111 6.82 29.39 27.86
N ASN A 112 7.22 28.19 27.47
CA ASN A 112 8.57 27.88 26.98
C ASN A 112 8.96 28.73 25.76
N ILE A 113 8.05 28.88 24.79
CA ILE A 113 8.28 29.70 23.59
C ILE A 113 8.45 31.18 23.98
N SER A 114 7.59 31.70 24.85
CA SER A 114 7.63 33.11 25.28
C SER A 114 8.91 33.43 26.06
N GLU A 115 9.30 32.59 27.02
CA GLU A 115 10.51 32.79 27.81
C GLU A 115 11.78 32.65 26.97
N ALA A 116 11.82 31.69 26.03
CA ALA A 116 12.96 31.54 25.12
C ALA A 116 13.15 32.78 24.23
N ILE A 117 12.06 33.39 23.74
CA ILE A 117 12.12 34.64 22.95
C ILE A 117 12.71 35.78 23.78
N ASP A 118 12.18 36.03 24.98
CA ASP A 118 12.60 37.18 25.81
C ASP A 118 14.04 37.04 26.30
N ASN A 119 14.46 35.83 26.67
CA ASN A 119 15.86 35.56 27.02
C ASN A 119 16.81 35.68 25.81
N SER A 120 16.34 35.37 24.59
CA SER A 120 17.14 35.54 23.37
C SER A 120 17.29 37.01 22.98
N LEU A 121 16.22 37.80 23.05
CA LEU A 121 16.25 39.26 22.86
C LEU A 121 17.20 39.96 23.84
N LEU A 122 17.15 39.56 25.11
CA LEU A 122 18.05 40.07 26.17
C LEU A 122 19.53 39.83 25.84
N ARG A 123 19.90 38.61 25.40
CA ARG A 123 21.28 38.27 25.00
C ARG A 123 21.71 38.99 23.72
N LEU A 124 20.84 39.02 22.71
CA LEU A 124 21.06 39.74 21.44
C LEU A 124 21.09 41.28 21.60
N GLN A 125 20.64 41.81 22.74
CA GLN A 125 20.56 43.25 23.03
C GLN A 125 19.80 44.02 21.93
N THR A 126 18.66 43.49 21.51
CA THR A 126 17.80 44.05 20.46
C THR A 126 16.32 43.82 20.78
N ASP A 127 15.45 44.71 20.33
CA ASP A 127 14.01 44.67 20.64
C ASP A 127 13.21 43.70 19.76
N TYR A 128 13.80 43.23 18.64
CA TYR A 128 13.14 42.26 17.74
C TYR A 128 14.12 41.29 17.06
N ILE A 129 13.64 40.09 16.73
CA ILE A 129 14.30 39.09 15.89
C ILE A 129 13.62 39.05 14.52
N ASP A 130 14.37 38.89 13.42
CA ASP A 130 13.75 38.84 12.09
C ASP A 130 13.09 37.49 11.82
N LEU A 131 13.78 36.39 12.12
CA LEU A 131 13.28 35.04 11.92
C LEU A 131 13.45 34.22 13.21
N TYR A 132 12.33 33.86 13.85
CA TYR A 132 12.35 32.95 14.99
C TYR A 132 11.94 31.54 14.56
N GLN A 133 12.72 30.54 14.96
CA GLN A 133 12.52 29.16 14.51
C GLN A 133 12.26 28.20 15.68
N ILE A 134 11.40 27.22 15.47
CA ILE A 134 11.36 26.01 16.31
C ILE A 134 12.57 25.15 15.91
N HIS A 135 13.55 24.96 16.80
CA HIS A 135 14.86 24.35 16.48
C HIS A 135 14.76 22.86 16.12
N TRP A 136 13.87 22.14 16.80
CA TRP A 136 13.35 20.83 16.41
C TRP A 136 11.96 20.66 17.01
N PRO A 137 11.14 19.72 16.50
CA PRO A 137 9.75 19.57 16.91
C PRO A 137 9.58 19.10 18.35
N ASP A 138 8.39 19.36 18.88
CA ASP A 138 7.95 18.87 20.19
C ASP A 138 7.74 17.34 20.18
N ARG A 139 7.03 16.86 19.14
CA ARG A 139 6.76 15.44 18.92
C ARG A 139 8.02 14.67 18.55
N TYR A 140 8.02 13.37 18.81
CA TYR A 140 9.03 12.47 18.26
C TYR A 140 9.07 12.56 16.72
N VAL A 141 10.27 12.82 16.19
CA VAL A 141 10.63 12.69 14.78
C VAL A 141 12.04 12.09 14.66
N PRO A 142 12.38 11.42 13.55
CA PRO A 142 13.73 10.90 13.31
C PRO A 142 14.72 12.05 13.13
N MET A 143 15.75 12.09 13.98
CA MET A 143 16.72 13.19 14.00
C MET A 143 18.17 12.70 14.17
N PHE A 144 19.12 13.63 14.03
CA PHE A 144 20.54 13.46 14.42
C PHE A 144 21.28 12.24 13.81
N GLY A 145 20.75 11.67 12.73
CA GLY A 145 21.28 10.49 12.04
C GLY A 145 20.20 9.45 11.69
N GLU A 146 19.05 9.48 12.38
CA GLU A 146 17.87 8.68 12.05
C GLU A 146 17.09 9.32 10.87
N THR A 147 16.45 8.50 10.03
CA THR A 147 15.68 8.97 8.85
C THR A 147 14.40 8.18 8.58
N GLN A 148 13.94 7.35 9.52
CA GLN A 148 12.74 6.53 9.39
C GLN A 148 11.86 6.75 10.61
N TYR A 149 10.58 7.07 10.40
CA TYR A 149 9.62 7.25 11.48
C TYR A 149 9.26 5.92 12.11
N ASP A 150 9.20 5.91 13.43
CA ASP A 150 8.93 4.74 14.27
C ASP A 150 7.66 5.01 15.11
N PRO A 151 6.53 4.36 14.79
CA PRO A 151 5.28 4.55 15.52
C PRO A 151 5.38 4.19 17.02
N ASP A 152 6.23 3.23 17.38
CA ASP A 152 6.36 2.74 18.76
C ASP A 152 7.09 3.75 19.67
N ARG A 153 7.73 4.76 19.07
CA ARG A 153 8.36 5.91 19.75
C ARG A 153 7.47 7.15 19.81
N TYR A 154 6.18 7.02 19.52
CA TYR A 154 5.22 8.12 19.70
C TYR A 154 5.22 8.63 21.15
N ILE A 155 5.23 9.96 21.30
CA ILE A 155 5.05 10.66 22.57
C ILE A 155 3.92 11.69 22.42
N PRO A 156 3.09 11.92 23.47
CA PRO A 156 2.22 13.09 23.52
C PRO A 156 3.04 14.38 23.37
N PHE A 157 2.47 15.37 22.68
CA PHE A 157 3.14 16.61 22.34
C PHE A 157 2.13 17.78 22.30
N VAL A 158 2.63 19.01 22.49
CA VAL A 158 1.86 20.25 22.42
C VAL A 158 1.32 20.46 21.00
N SER A 159 0.08 20.92 20.87
CA SER A 159 -0.56 21.11 19.56
C SER A 159 0.21 22.10 18.67
N PHE A 160 0.02 21.98 17.35
CA PHE A 160 0.53 22.96 16.40
C PHE A 160 -0.10 24.34 16.67
N ASP A 161 -1.36 24.36 17.10
CA ASP A 161 -2.14 25.54 17.47
C ASP A 161 -1.53 26.31 18.64
N GLU A 162 -1.17 25.66 19.76
CA GLU A 162 -0.56 26.36 20.91
C GLU A 162 0.84 26.89 20.57
N GLN A 163 1.62 26.13 19.79
CA GLN A 163 2.92 26.57 19.27
C GLN A 163 2.77 27.79 18.35
N LEU A 164 1.74 27.83 17.49
CA LEU A 164 1.45 28.95 16.60
C LEU A 164 0.87 30.17 17.34
N ASP A 165 0.03 29.98 18.35
CA ASP A 165 -0.52 31.05 19.19
C ASP A 165 0.59 31.78 19.95
N ALA A 166 1.52 31.03 20.57
CA ALA A 166 2.67 31.61 21.27
C ALA A 166 3.56 32.43 20.33
N LEU A 167 3.81 31.94 19.11
CA LEU A 167 4.54 32.66 18.08
C LEU A 167 3.75 33.86 17.53
N GLY A 168 2.43 33.74 17.35
CA GLY A 168 1.54 34.80 16.87
C GLY A 168 1.49 35.97 17.85
N ARG A 169 1.35 35.69 19.15
CA ARG A 169 1.44 36.69 20.22
C ARG A 169 2.81 37.38 20.26
N ALA A 170 3.89 36.71 19.88
CA ALA A 170 5.21 37.32 19.74
C ALA A 170 5.37 38.18 18.47
N VAL A 171 4.69 37.83 17.36
CA VAL A 171 4.61 38.67 16.15
C VAL A 171 3.78 39.93 16.43
N GLU A 172 2.61 39.80 17.06
CA GLU A 172 1.74 40.92 17.41
C GLU A 172 2.41 41.89 18.41
N ALA A 173 3.19 41.35 19.36
CA ALA A 173 4.02 42.14 20.27
C ALA A 173 5.28 42.76 19.61
N GLY A 174 5.53 42.52 18.32
CA GLY A 174 6.69 43.03 17.57
C GLY A 174 8.04 42.39 17.94
N LYS A 175 8.05 41.37 18.80
CA LYS A 175 9.25 40.68 19.30
C LYS A 175 9.93 39.84 18.21
N ILE A 176 9.15 39.30 17.28
CA ILE A 176 9.64 38.53 16.12
C ILE A 176 8.93 39.01 14.84
N ARG A 177 9.61 39.11 13.70
CA ARG A 177 8.97 39.52 12.42
C ARG A 177 8.35 38.35 11.67
N TYR A 178 9.04 37.20 11.61
CA TYR A 178 8.55 36.00 10.92
C TYR A 178 8.92 34.72 11.68
N THR A 179 8.24 33.64 11.31
CA THR A 179 8.41 32.30 11.87
C THR A 179 9.00 31.31 10.87
N GLY A 180 9.72 30.32 11.39
CA GLY A 180 10.26 29.20 10.62
C GLY A 180 10.37 27.93 11.45
N LEU A 181 10.76 26.86 10.78
CA LEU A 181 10.92 25.52 11.36
C LEU A 181 12.36 25.05 11.17
N SER A 182 12.81 24.08 11.94
CA SER A 182 14.13 23.46 11.82
C SER A 182 14.03 21.98 12.20
N ASN A 183 14.81 21.13 11.51
CA ASN A 183 14.76 19.67 11.66
C ASN A 183 13.37 19.04 11.43
N GLU A 184 12.49 19.69 10.66
CA GLU A 184 11.12 19.20 10.44
C GLU A 184 11.04 18.15 9.30
N THR A 185 9.92 17.43 9.27
CA THR A 185 9.49 16.47 8.26
C THR A 185 8.40 17.10 7.35
N PRO A 186 8.01 16.47 6.23
CA PRO A 186 6.91 16.98 5.41
C PRO A 186 5.59 17.12 6.20
N TYR A 187 5.30 16.20 7.12
CA TYR A 187 4.05 16.17 7.89
C TYR A 187 3.83 17.43 8.75
N GLY A 188 4.80 17.78 9.60
CA GLY A 188 4.65 18.90 10.53
C GLY A 188 4.78 20.25 9.82
N LEU A 189 5.61 20.35 8.77
CA LEU A 189 5.61 21.52 7.88
C LEU A 189 4.20 21.77 7.33
N MET A 190 3.57 20.76 6.71
CA MET A 190 2.21 20.92 6.17
C MET A 190 1.20 21.23 7.29
N LYS A 191 1.29 20.59 8.46
CA LYS A 191 0.36 20.86 9.58
C LYS A 191 0.50 22.28 10.16
N PHE A 192 1.71 22.81 10.32
CA PHE A 192 1.92 24.21 10.72
C PHE A 192 1.32 25.19 9.70
N LEU A 193 1.40 24.89 8.40
CA LEU A 193 0.85 25.74 7.34
C LEU A 193 -0.68 25.63 7.23
N GLU A 194 -1.24 24.43 7.40
CA GLU A 194 -2.68 24.15 7.45
C GLU A 194 -3.35 24.89 8.60
N VAL A 195 -2.80 24.78 9.82
CA VAL A 195 -3.32 25.47 11.01
C VAL A 195 -3.19 26.99 10.87
N ALA A 196 -2.05 27.51 10.38
CA ALA A 196 -1.88 28.93 10.10
C ALA A 196 -2.69 29.46 8.91
N GLN A 197 -3.24 28.59 8.05
CA GLN A 197 -4.17 28.97 6.98
C GLN A 197 -5.63 29.01 7.47
N ASN A 198 -5.98 28.19 8.45
CA ASN A 198 -7.32 28.14 9.03
C ASN A 198 -7.57 29.32 9.99
N GLU A 199 -6.57 29.71 10.79
CA GLU A 199 -6.67 30.75 11.81
C GLU A 199 -5.90 32.03 11.43
N PRO A 200 -6.58 33.14 11.05
CA PRO A 200 -5.93 34.33 10.48
C PRO A 200 -4.98 35.12 11.38
N HIS A 201 -4.85 34.74 12.66
CA HIS A 201 -3.96 35.36 13.65
C HIS A 201 -2.65 34.57 13.84
N TYR A 202 -2.55 33.37 13.28
CA TYR A 202 -1.35 32.54 13.38
C TYR A 202 -0.33 32.86 12.26
N PRO A 203 0.98 32.92 12.59
CA PRO A 203 2.01 33.33 11.64
C PRO A 203 2.42 32.17 10.72
N ARG A 204 2.23 32.35 9.41
CA ARG A 204 2.66 31.37 8.40
C ARG A 204 4.19 31.18 8.41
N MET A 205 4.64 29.95 8.55
CA MET A 205 6.05 29.56 8.46
C MET A 205 6.61 29.89 7.07
N ILE A 206 7.63 30.75 6.98
CA ILE A 206 8.23 31.17 5.68
C ILE A 206 9.46 30.35 5.27
N SER A 207 10.05 29.61 6.21
CA SER A 207 11.29 28.87 5.98
C SER A 207 11.41 27.59 6.81
N ILE A 208 12.22 26.65 6.31
CA ILE A 208 12.65 25.46 7.04
C ILE A 208 14.17 25.32 7.02
N GLN A 209 14.79 25.14 8.18
CA GLN A 209 16.23 24.94 8.34
C GLN A 209 16.56 23.45 8.50
N ASN A 210 16.82 22.77 7.38
CA ASN A 210 17.16 21.34 7.36
C ASN A 210 18.59 21.10 6.84
N ALA A 211 19.17 19.95 7.22
CA ALA A 211 20.54 19.60 6.86
C ALA A 211 20.63 19.21 5.38
N TYR A 212 21.42 19.95 4.59
CA TYR A 212 21.55 19.71 3.15
C TYR A 212 22.99 19.90 2.66
N ASN A 213 23.55 18.86 2.02
CA ASN A 213 24.90 18.85 1.43
C ASN A 213 25.09 17.62 0.51
N LEU A 214 26.26 17.50 -0.13
CA LEU A 214 26.60 16.38 -1.03
C LEU A 214 26.45 14.97 -0.39
N LEU A 215 26.60 14.82 0.93
CA LEU A 215 26.41 13.55 1.66
C LEU A 215 24.98 13.38 2.21
N CYS A 216 24.19 14.46 2.25
CA CYS A 216 22.88 14.52 2.90
C CYS A 216 21.87 15.32 2.04
N ARG A 217 21.11 14.61 1.21
CA ARG A 217 20.06 15.18 0.32
C ARG A 217 18.66 14.64 0.63
N SER A 218 18.34 14.40 1.91
CA SER A 218 16.99 13.96 2.33
C SER A 218 15.91 15.00 1.99
N PHE A 219 16.31 16.24 1.78
CA PHE A 219 15.44 17.30 1.28
C PHE A 219 14.90 17.04 -0.14
N ASP A 220 15.68 16.43 -1.05
CA ASP A 220 15.32 16.23 -2.47
C ASP A 220 14.08 15.35 -2.70
N PHE A 221 13.58 14.69 -1.65
CA PHE A 221 12.35 13.90 -1.66
C PHE A 221 11.15 14.79 -1.26
N GLY A 222 10.12 14.25 -0.59
CA GLY A 222 8.85 14.96 -0.31
C GLY A 222 8.95 16.27 0.48
N MET A 223 10.12 16.64 1.03
CA MET A 223 10.31 17.97 1.62
C MET A 223 10.50 19.06 0.56
N ALA A 224 11.24 18.79 -0.53
CA ALA A 224 11.36 19.71 -1.66
C ALA A 224 10.01 19.94 -2.34
N GLU A 225 9.19 18.90 -2.45
CA GLU A 225 7.80 18.97 -2.93
C GLU A 225 6.96 19.93 -2.08
N CYS A 226 6.85 19.68 -0.75
CA CYS A 226 6.11 20.57 0.15
C CYS A 226 6.64 22.02 0.08
N CYS A 227 7.96 22.21 0.11
CA CYS A 227 8.59 23.53 0.02
C CYS A 227 8.29 24.24 -1.32
N HIS A 228 8.21 23.51 -2.44
CA HIS A 228 7.88 24.08 -3.74
C HIS A 228 6.43 24.56 -3.80
N HIS A 229 5.47 23.71 -3.43
CA HIS A 229 4.05 24.03 -3.50
C HIS A 229 3.66 25.13 -2.50
N GLU A 230 4.15 25.05 -1.26
CA GLU A 230 3.86 26.02 -0.21
C GLU A 230 4.77 27.27 -0.22
N ARG A 231 5.71 27.35 -1.17
CA ARG A 231 6.67 28.47 -1.33
C ARG A 231 7.54 28.73 -0.09
N VAL A 232 7.79 27.68 0.70
CA VAL A 232 8.65 27.72 1.89
C VAL A 232 10.10 27.51 1.45
N SER A 233 11.01 28.37 1.92
CA SER A 233 12.42 28.31 1.50
C SER A 233 13.27 27.46 2.45
N LEU A 234 14.16 26.65 1.88
CA LEU A 234 15.18 25.91 2.65
C LEU A 234 16.32 26.83 3.09
N LEU A 235 16.60 26.83 4.38
CA LEU A 235 17.85 27.32 4.95
C LEU A 235 18.78 26.12 5.16
N ALA A 236 19.67 25.89 4.20
CA ALA A 236 20.45 24.66 4.09
C ALA A 236 21.62 24.66 5.09
N TYR A 237 21.49 23.91 6.20
CA TYR A 237 22.52 23.88 7.26
C TYR A 237 23.50 22.72 7.13
N SER A 238 24.70 22.91 7.72
CA SER A 238 25.84 21.98 7.58
C SER A 238 26.19 21.65 6.11
N PRO A 239 26.36 22.64 5.20
CA PRO A 239 26.66 22.43 3.78
C PRO A 239 28.00 21.70 3.54
N LEU A 240 28.91 21.73 4.52
CA LEU A 240 30.21 21.05 4.48
C LEU A 240 30.26 19.75 5.30
N ALA A 241 29.11 19.23 5.79
CA ALA A 241 29.03 18.06 6.66
C ALA A 241 30.02 18.11 7.85
N MET A 242 29.88 19.13 8.71
CA MET A 242 30.81 19.43 9.81
C MET A 242 32.30 19.57 9.40
N GLY A 243 32.54 19.94 8.15
CA GLY A 243 33.86 20.14 7.55
C GLY A 243 34.40 18.93 6.79
N ILE A 244 33.67 17.81 6.74
CA ILE A 244 34.12 16.59 6.05
C ILE A 244 34.32 16.82 4.55
N LEU A 245 33.42 17.54 3.88
CA LEU A 245 33.47 17.80 2.44
C LEU A 245 34.63 18.71 1.98
N SER A 246 35.46 19.19 2.90
CA SER A 246 36.76 19.83 2.58
C SER A 246 37.92 18.83 2.49
N GLY A 247 37.69 17.53 2.74
CA GLY A 247 38.72 16.49 2.83
C GLY A 247 39.60 16.55 4.09
N LYS A 248 39.49 17.59 4.93
CA LYS A 248 40.46 17.88 6.00
C LYS A 248 40.67 16.80 7.07
N TYR A 249 39.80 15.79 7.17
CA TYR A 249 39.96 14.66 8.10
C TYR A 249 40.64 13.43 7.47
N PHE A 250 40.72 13.35 6.13
CA PHE A 250 41.21 12.18 5.38
C PHE A 250 42.61 12.36 4.77
N SER A 251 43.17 13.57 4.85
CA SER A 251 44.60 13.81 4.58
C SER A 251 45.51 12.98 5.49
N HIS A 252 46.75 12.72 5.05
CA HIS A 252 47.76 12.01 5.84
C HIS A 252 47.87 12.61 7.26
N GLY A 253 47.59 11.80 8.29
CA GLY A 253 47.64 12.21 9.70
C GLY A 253 46.29 12.33 10.45
N ARG A 254 45.14 11.99 9.85
CA ARG A 254 43.77 12.14 10.41
C ARG A 254 43.29 13.60 10.55
N GLY A 255 43.94 14.53 9.88
CA GLY A 255 43.57 15.95 9.85
C GLY A 255 44.00 16.77 11.06
N PRO A 256 43.73 18.10 11.06
CA PRO A 256 44.11 19.00 12.14
C PRO A 256 43.49 18.62 13.49
N THR A 257 44.24 18.79 14.59
CA THR A 257 43.77 18.49 15.95
C THR A 257 42.70 19.48 16.44
N ASP A 258 42.66 20.68 15.89
CA ASP A 258 41.67 21.73 16.17
C ASP A 258 40.39 21.65 15.29
N ALA A 259 40.34 20.70 14.35
CA ALA A 259 39.13 20.43 13.57
C ALA A 259 38.05 19.80 14.48
N ARG A 260 36.78 20.19 14.29
CA ARG A 260 35.68 19.93 15.24
C ARG A 260 35.56 18.46 15.70
N LEU A 261 35.57 17.51 14.77
CA LEU A 261 35.43 16.07 15.07
C LEU A 261 36.71 15.42 15.62
N ASN A 262 37.83 16.16 15.67
CA ASN A 262 39.05 15.76 16.36
C ASN A 262 39.10 16.38 17.76
N LEU A 263 38.79 17.67 17.87
CA LEU A 263 38.79 18.44 19.12
C LEU A 263 37.76 17.93 20.15
N PHE A 264 36.56 17.56 19.69
CA PHE A 264 35.45 17.09 20.53
C PHE A 264 35.14 15.60 20.37
N ARG A 265 36.14 14.79 19.96
CA ARG A 265 35.94 13.34 19.79
C ARG A 265 35.46 12.69 21.10
N GLY A 266 34.40 11.88 21.02
CA GLY A 266 33.74 11.26 22.19
C GLY A 266 33.02 12.25 23.12
N ARG A 267 32.92 13.54 22.75
CA ARG A 267 32.28 14.61 23.53
C ARG A 267 31.21 15.39 22.75
N TYR A 268 31.05 15.12 21.45
CA TYR A 268 30.00 15.71 20.61
C TYR A 268 29.19 14.61 19.91
N VAL A 269 28.49 13.81 20.73
CA VAL A 269 27.77 12.59 20.32
C VAL A 269 26.78 12.85 19.20
N GLU A 270 26.09 13.99 19.20
CA GLU A 270 25.15 14.42 18.16
C GLU A 270 25.83 14.56 16.78
N GLY A 271 27.03 15.15 16.74
CA GLY A 271 27.83 15.26 15.51
C GLY A 271 28.47 13.93 15.08
N GLU A 272 28.92 13.12 16.03
CA GLU A 272 29.53 11.81 15.77
C GLU A 272 28.50 10.75 15.32
N SER A 273 27.27 10.76 15.84
CA SER A 273 26.15 9.94 15.37
C SER A 273 25.86 10.21 13.89
N ARG A 274 25.70 11.50 13.56
CA ARG A 274 25.32 11.98 12.24
C ARG A 274 26.42 11.71 11.21
N TYR A 275 27.68 12.03 11.53
CA TYR A 275 28.80 12.00 10.60
C TYR A 275 30.01 11.19 11.10
N ASN A 276 29.76 9.96 11.58
CA ASN A 276 30.82 9.10 12.12
C ASN A 276 31.96 8.84 11.11
N LEU A 277 33.16 9.35 11.43
CA LEU A 277 34.36 9.24 10.59
C LEU A 277 34.87 7.80 10.40
N SER A 278 34.39 6.81 11.18
CA SER A 278 34.70 5.39 10.96
C SER A 278 33.88 4.75 9.84
N ARG A 279 32.75 5.37 9.43
CA ARG A 279 31.90 4.86 8.34
C ARG A 279 32.65 4.95 7.01
N THR A 280 33.09 3.79 6.50
CA THR A 280 33.82 3.66 5.22
C THR A 280 33.10 4.31 4.05
N ASN A 281 31.76 4.29 4.02
CA ASN A 281 30.96 4.98 3.00
C ASN A 281 31.07 6.52 3.06
N VAL A 282 31.13 7.12 4.26
CA VAL A 282 31.29 8.58 4.43
C VAL A 282 32.66 8.99 3.89
N ARG A 283 33.69 8.21 4.23
CA ARG A 283 35.05 8.42 3.74
C ARG A 283 35.13 8.30 2.22
N LYS A 284 34.71 7.18 1.63
CA LYS A 284 34.78 6.94 0.18
C LYS A 284 34.02 7.97 -0.64
N ALA A 285 32.77 8.27 -0.26
CA ALA A 285 31.98 9.30 -0.94
C ALA A 285 32.67 10.66 -0.89
N THR A 286 33.31 11.00 0.25
CA THR A 286 34.09 12.23 0.35
C THR A 286 35.32 12.19 -0.55
N GLU A 287 36.09 11.09 -0.54
CA GLU A 287 37.27 10.93 -1.40
C GLU A 287 36.90 11.06 -2.89
N GLU A 288 35.81 10.44 -3.34
CA GLU A 288 35.31 10.56 -4.72
C GLU A 288 34.72 11.97 -5.02
N TYR A 289 34.13 12.67 -4.05
CA TYR A 289 33.79 14.10 -4.21
C TYR A 289 35.03 15.02 -4.31
N LEU A 290 36.16 14.66 -3.68
CA LEU A 290 37.44 15.35 -3.88
C LEU A 290 38.04 15.06 -5.25
N GLU A 291 37.86 13.85 -5.79
CA GLU A 291 38.26 13.50 -7.16
C GLU A 291 37.43 14.27 -8.20
N ILE A 292 36.12 14.45 -7.98
CA ILE A 292 35.29 15.35 -8.80
C ILE A 292 35.79 16.79 -8.70
N ALA A 293 36.07 17.30 -7.49
CA ALA A 293 36.59 18.64 -7.29
C ALA A 293 37.91 18.85 -8.07
N ALA A 294 38.83 17.89 -8.01
CA ALA A 294 40.09 17.91 -8.74
C ALA A 294 39.94 17.74 -10.26
N LYS A 295 39.00 16.92 -10.75
CA LYS A 295 38.72 16.73 -12.19
C LYS A 295 38.41 18.06 -12.89
N TYR A 296 37.70 18.96 -12.20
CA TYR A 296 37.18 20.21 -12.77
C TYR A 296 37.90 21.48 -12.28
N ASP A 297 39.02 21.34 -11.56
CA ASP A 297 39.80 22.46 -10.96
C ASP A 297 38.96 23.38 -10.04
N ILE A 298 38.08 22.78 -9.23
CA ILE A 298 37.23 23.49 -8.25
C ILE A 298 37.69 23.14 -6.84
N HIS A 299 37.87 24.14 -5.97
CA HIS A 299 38.21 23.89 -4.57
C HIS A 299 37.05 23.15 -3.85
N PRO A 300 37.29 22.06 -3.08
CA PRO A 300 36.22 21.21 -2.52
C PRO A 300 35.15 21.92 -1.68
N VAL A 301 35.56 22.92 -0.87
CA VAL A 301 34.62 23.75 -0.10
C VAL A 301 33.69 24.51 -1.05
N SER A 302 34.25 25.05 -2.14
CA SER A 302 33.51 25.85 -3.11
C SER A 302 32.61 24.99 -3.99
N LEU A 303 33.01 23.75 -4.34
CA LEU A 303 32.15 22.74 -4.96
C LEU A 303 30.92 22.43 -4.10
N ALA A 304 31.14 22.13 -2.82
CA ALA A 304 30.08 21.75 -1.89
C ALA A 304 29.11 22.91 -1.58
N ILE A 305 29.61 24.14 -1.40
CA ILE A 305 28.78 25.34 -1.20
C ILE A 305 28.00 25.68 -2.48
N ALA A 306 28.64 25.67 -3.66
CA ALA A 306 27.95 25.94 -4.93
C ALA A 306 26.87 24.89 -5.24
N PHE A 307 27.10 23.61 -4.88
CA PHE A 307 26.10 22.55 -5.00
C PHE A 307 24.84 22.81 -4.15
N VAL A 308 25.00 23.39 -2.95
CA VAL A 308 23.86 23.79 -2.11
C VAL A 308 23.19 25.05 -2.66
N MET A 309 23.97 26.08 -3.00
CA MET A 309 23.46 27.37 -3.49
C MET A 309 22.67 27.28 -4.82
N ARG A 310 22.98 26.32 -5.69
CA ARG A 310 22.26 26.11 -6.97
C ARG A 310 20.86 25.53 -6.82
N HIS A 311 20.52 24.95 -5.67
CA HIS A 311 19.23 24.28 -5.51
C HIS A 311 18.10 25.34 -5.49
N PRO A 312 17.07 25.25 -6.36
CA PRO A 312 16.14 26.35 -6.59
C PRO A 312 15.34 26.76 -5.33
N LEU A 313 15.10 25.81 -4.42
CA LEU A 313 14.37 26.06 -3.16
C LEU A 313 15.27 26.49 -1.99
N VAL A 314 16.60 26.58 -2.15
CA VAL A 314 17.49 27.07 -1.09
C VAL A 314 17.43 28.59 -1.04
N GLY A 315 16.84 29.14 0.01
CA GLY A 315 16.85 30.58 0.27
C GLY A 315 18.23 31.07 0.69
N SER A 316 18.89 30.34 1.60
CA SER A 316 20.28 30.61 2.00
C SER A 316 21.01 29.37 2.51
N THR A 317 22.34 29.44 2.47
CA THR A 317 23.26 28.36 2.86
C THR A 317 23.89 28.69 4.22
N VAL A 318 23.47 28.00 5.28
CA VAL A 318 23.92 28.23 6.67
C VAL A 318 25.25 27.52 6.90
N PHE A 319 26.34 28.21 6.62
CA PHE A 319 27.71 27.72 6.79
C PHE A 319 28.30 28.14 8.14
N GLY A 320 29.43 27.56 8.53
CA GLY A 320 30.16 27.99 9.72
C GLY A 320 31.67 27.92 9.48
N ALA A 321 32.40 28.89 10.00
CA ALA A 321 33.86 29.02 9.86
C ALA A 321 34.49 29.30 11.23
N THR A 322 35.67 28.74 11.51
CA THR A 322 36.42 29.05 12.74
C THR A 322 37.65 29.94 12.47
N LYS A 323 37.99 30.20 11.19
CA LYS A 323 39.17 30.98 10.76
C LYS A 323 38.85 31.81 9.50
N LEU A 324 39.45 33.00 9.39
CA LEU A 324 39.19 33.97 8.30
C LEU A 324 39.46 33.47 6.87
N TRP A 325 40.29 32.43 6.72
CA TRP A 325 40.54 31.77 5.43
C TRP A 325 39.42 30.79 5.03
N GLN A 326 38.79 30.11 5.99
CA GLN A 326 37.63 29.24 5.71
C GLN A 326 36.43 30.06 5.22
N LEU A 327 36.26 31.27 5.78
CA LEU A 327 35.28 32.24 5.28
C LEU A 327 35.62 32.71 3.86
N GLN A 328 36.90 32.74 3.45
CA GLN A 328 37.27 33.05 2.07
C GLN A 328 36.84 31.93 1.11
N GLU A 329 37.21 30.68 1.41
CA GLU A 329 36.86 29.50 0.60
C GLU A 329 35.35 29.35 0.33
N VAL A 330 34.51 29.81 1.28
CA VAL A 330 33.06 29.86 1.16
C VAL A 330 32.58 31.05 0.32
N LEU A 331 33.16 32.24 0.49
CA LEU A 331 32.84 33.42 -0.33
C LEU A 331 33.22 33.21 -1.81
N ASP A 332 34.35 32.55 -2.07
CA ASP A 332 34.84 32.24 -3.42
C ASP A 332 33.85 31.33 -4.18
N ALA A 333 33.08 30.51 -3.46
CA ALA A 333 32.02 29.67 -4.01
C ALA A 333 30.91 30.45 -4.74
N CYS A 334 30.68 31.72 -4.39
CA CYS A 334 29.74 32.59 -5.11
C CYS A 334 30.15 32.87 -6.57
N THR A 335 31.38 32.52 -6.97
CA THR A 335 31.87 32.64 -8.36
C THR A 335 31.84 31.32 -9.15
N VAL A 336 31.56 30.20 -8.48
CA VAL A 336 31.60 28.86 -9.09
C VAL A 336 30.28 28.53 -9.78
N SER A 337 30.33 28.24 -11.08
CA SER A 337 29.20 27.72 -11.86
C SER A 337 29.38 26.23 -12.10
N LEU A 338 28.42 25.41 -11.67
CA LEU A 338 28.47 23.95 -11.85
C LEU A 338 27.82 23.57 -13.19
N SER A 339 28.64 23.11 -14.13
CA SER A 339 28.19 22.65 -15.45
C SER A 339 27.29 21.40 -15.36
N PRO A 340 26.48 21.10 -16.39
CA PRO A 340 25.70 19.87 -16.42
C PRO A 340 26.54 18.59 -16.30
N GLU A 341 27.81 18.60 -16.72
CA GLU A 341 28.72 17.46 -16.55
C GLU A 341 29.11 17.26 -15.08
N ILE A 342 29.47 18.36 -14.38
CA ILE A 342 29.79 18.34 -12.94
C ILE A 342 28.59 17.83 -12.13
N ILE A 343 27.38 18.31 -12.45
CA ILE A 343 26.14 17.86 -11.82
C ILE A 343 25.88 16.39 -12.12
N THR A 344 26.06 15.96 -13.38
CA THR A 344 25.90 14.56 -13.78
C THR A 344 26.85 13.62 -13.02
N ASP A 345 28.10 14.03 -12.78
CA ASP A 345 29.05 13.23 -11.97
C ASP A 345 28.71 13.24 -10.47
N ILE A 346 28.25 14.37 -9.92
CA ILE A 346 27.74 14.45 -8.55
C ILE A 346 26.52 13.56 -8.34
N ASP A 347 25.57 13.54 -9.29
CA ASP A 347 24.34 12.75 -9.21
C ASP A 347 24.60 11.25 -9.42
N LYS A 348 25.54 10.86 -10.31
CA LYS A 348 26.05 9.47 -10.37
C LYS A 348 26.62 9.02 -9.03
N LEU A 349 27.49 9.84 -8.42
CA LEU A 349 28.15 9.51 -7.15
C LEU A 349 27.15 9.45 -5.99
N PHE A 350 26.14 10.34 -6.00
CA PHE A 350 25.02 10.29 -5.07
C PHE A 350 24.13 9.04 -5.30
N GLY A 351 23.97 8.57 -6.54
CA GLY A 351 23.37 7.26 -6.82
C GLY A 351 24.14 6.10 -6.19
N HIS A 352 25.49 6.17 -6.18
CA HIS A 352 26.34 5.12 -5.60
C HIS A 352 26.38 5.15 -4.06
N PHE A 353 26.48 6.33 -3.45
CA PHE A 353 26.69 6.49 -2.01
C PHE A 353 25.58 7.23 -1.27
N GLY A 354 24.90 8.20 -1.89
CA GLY A 354 23.85 9.01 -1.26
C GLY A 354 22.71 8.17 -0.69
N LEU A 355 22.20 7.22 -1.48
CA LEU A 355 21.24 6.21 -1.04
C LEU A 355 21.78 5.24 0.04
N ARG A 356 23.09 5.25 0.34
CA ARG A 356 23.73 4.52 1.47
C ARG A 356 24.13 5.42 2.65
N LEU A 357 24.04 6.75 2.49
CA LEU A 357 24.42 7.75 3.49
C LEU A 357 23.19 8.32 4.18
N LEU A 358 22.13 8.62 3.42
CA LEU A 358 20.82 8.97 3.94
C LEU A 358 20.14 7.79 4.62
N MET A 359 20.25 6.59 4.04
CA MET A 359 19.89 5.36 4.73
C MET A 359 21.05 4.93 5.64
N GLY A 360 21.16 5.60 6.80
CA GLY A 360 22.21 5.36 7.78
C GLY A 360 22.38 3.87 8.09
N SER A 361 23.50 3.28 7.66
CA SER A 361 23.74 1.82 7.71
C SER A 361 22.59 0.96 7.18
N LYS A 362 22.07 1.30 5.98
CA LYS A 362 21.03 0.59 5.19
C LYS A 362 20.42 -0.64 5.88
N PRO A 363 19.26 -0.48 6.57
CA PRO A 363 18.45 -1.62 6.97
C PRO A 363 18.03 -2.43 5.73
N TRP A 364 17.47 -1.76 4.73
CA TRP A 364 16.72 -2.37 3.62
C TRP A 364 17.51 -3.28 2.65
N LEU A 365 18.84 -3.24 2.63
CA LEU A 365 19.66 -4.17 1.82
C LEU A 365 20.33 -5.22 2.72
N TYR A 366 19.50 -6.04 3.37
CA TYR A 366 19.95 -7.25 4.05
C TYR A 366 20.76 -8.14 3.08
N PRO A 367 21.91 -8.69 3.49
CA PRO A 367 22.61 -9.69 2.69
C PRO A 367 21.74 -10.93 2.44
N ALA A 368 22.23 -11.87 1.62
CA ALA A 368 21.61 -13.18 1.50
C ALA A 368 21.55 -13.88 2.88
N PRO A 369 20.39 -14.44 3.30
CA PRO A 369 20.24 -14.97 4.65
C PRO A 369 21.04 -16.26 4.85
N ALA A 370 21.48 -16.50 6.09
CA ALA A 370 22.15 -17.75 6.47
C ALA A 370 21.13 -18.90 6.59
N TYR A 371 21.51 -20.08 6.09
CA TYR A 371 20.73 -21.30 6.21
C TYR A 371 21.26 -22.16 7.36
N ARG A 372 20.34 -22.78 8.12
CA ARG A 372 20.65 -23.68 9.24
C ARG A 372 19.80 -24.95 9.19
N PRO A 373 20.26 -26.07 9.76
CA PRO A 373 19.42 -27.25 9.96
C PRO A 373 18.15 -26.92 10.74
N PHE A 374 17.07 -27.62 10.45
CA PHE A 374 15.77 -27.42 11.09
C PHE A 374 15.19 -28.74 11.57
N ASP A 375 14.98 -28.84 12.88
CA ASP A 375 14.44 -30.05 13.53
C ASP A 375 12.98 -30.30 13.11
N THR A 376 12.71 -31.55 12.73
CA THR A 376 11.35 -32.00 12.35
C THR A 376 11.04 -33.33 13.01
N PHE A 377 9.74 -33.62 13.13
CA PHE A 377 9.24 -34.80 13.82
C PHE A 377 8.36 -35.64 12.90
N TRP A 378 8.28 -36.94 13.14
CA TRP A 378 7.41 -37.86 12.40
C TRP A 378 6.85 -38.95 13.33
N GLY A 379 5.74 -39.58 12.93
CA GLY A 379 5.09 -40.62 13.74
C GLY A 379 5.61 -42.04 13.47
N SER A 380 6.08 -42.27 12.25
CA SER A 380 6.62 -43.54 11.77
C SER A 380 7.73 -43.28 10.73
N ASP A 381 8.64 -44.22 10.51
CA ASP A 381 9.72 -44.05 9.52
C ASP A 381 9.20 -43.89 8.08
N ASP A 382 7.96 -44.31 7.82
CA ASP A 382 7.25 -44.14 6.54
C ASP A 382 6.79 -42.70 6.29
N ASP A 383 6.61 -41.89 7.36
CA ASP A 383 6.21 -40.48 7.27
C ASP A 383 7.35 -39.58 6.79
N ALA A 384 8.60 -39.93 7.12
CA ALA A 384 9.79 -39.19 6.75
C ALA A 384 10.05 -39.27 5.23
N PRO A 385 10.43 -38.17 4.55
CA PRO A 385 10.72 -38.23 3.11
C PRO A 385 12.02 -39.00 2.79
N GLY A 386 13.01 -39.00 3.70
CA GLY A 386 14.31 -39.64 3.48
C GLY A 386 15.13 -39.04 2.33
N PRO A 387 16.33 -39.58 2.05
CA PRO A 387 17.30 -38.93 1.17
C PRO A 387 16.84 -38.91 -0.28
N ARG A 388 16.72 -37.71 -0.87
CA ARG A 388 16.22 -37.56 -2.24
C ARG A 388 16.63 -36.27 -2.95
N CYS A 389 16.74 -36.33 -4.27
CA CYS A 389 16.97 -35.17 -5.15
C CYS A 389 16.01 -35.15 -6.35
N GLY A 390 15.83 -33.99 -6.98
CA GLY A 390 14.95 -33.83 -8.15
C GLY A 390 13.46 -34.00 -7.84
N HIS A 391 13.06 -33.85 -6.59
CA HIS A 391 11.68 -33.75 -6.13
C HIS A 391 11.18 -32.29 -6.26
N THR A 392 9.89 -32.07 -6.04
CA THR A 392 9.34 -30.71 -5.82
C THR A 392 8.94 -30.53 -4.35
N LEU A 393 8.97 -29.28 -3.89
CA LEU A 393 8.47 -28.85 -2.58
C LEU A 393 7.60 -27.61 -2.84
N THR A 394 6.30 -27.71 -2.58
CA THR A 394 5.33 -26.65 -2.90
C THR A 394 4.64 -26.17 -1.64
N ALA A 395 4.64 -24.86 -1.38
CA ALA A 395 3.89 -24.27 -0.28
C ALA A 395 2.39 -24.23 -0.61
N VAL A 396 1.55 -24.58 0.36
CA VAL A 396 0.08 -24.55 0.25
C VAL A 396 -0.48 -23.78 1.44
N ALA A 397 -1.45 -22.91 1.15
CA ALA A 397 -2.12 -22.09 2.14
C ALA A 397 -2.81 -22.93 3.24
N ALA A 398 -3.08 -22.28 4.37
CA ALA A 398 -3.87 -22.87 5.45
C ALA A 398 -5.29 -23.21 4.96
N THR A 399 -5.87 -24.23 5.58
CA THR A 399 -7.27 -24.63 5.40
C THR A 399 -7.99 -24.50 6.75
N LYS A 400 -9.30 -24.79 6.80
CA LYS A 400 -10.06 -24.76 8.06
C LYS A 400 -9.63 -25.84 9.07
N THR A 401 -8.93 -26.87 8.63
CA THR A 401 -8.55 -28.07 9.42
C THR A 401 -7.04 -28.29 9.54
N HIS A 402 -6.23 -27.66 8.69
CA HIS A 402 -4.77 -27.77 8.68
C HIS A 402 -4.11 -26.40 8.49
N GLY A 403 -2.96 -26.20 9.14
CA GLY A 403 -2.14 -25.00 8.97
C GLY A 403 -1.53 -24.87 7.57
N PRO A 404 -0.67 -23.86 7.34
CA PRO A 404 0.13 -23.79 6.12
C PRO A 404 1.06 -25.02 6.05
N ARG A 405 1.13 -25.62 4.87
CA ARG A 405 1.81 -26.91 4.62
C ARG A 405 2.82 -26.78 3.50
N LEU A 406 3.89 -27.57 3.57
CA LEU A 406 4.77 -27.83 2.43
C LEU A 406 4.52 -29.25 1.92
N ILE A 407 4.28 -29.36 0.62
CA ILE A 407 3.97 -30.63 -0.04
C ILE A 407 5.19 -31.05 -0.85
N LEU A 408 5.83 -32.13 -0.41
CA LEU A 408 6.92 -32.77 -1.12
C LEU A 408 6.35 -33.88 -2.01
N PHE A 409 6.75 -33.93 -3.28
CA PHE A 409 6.37 -35.00 -4.20
C PHE A 409 7.55 -35.56 -5.00
N GLY A 410 7.59 -36.90 -5.07
CA GLY A 410 8.43 -37.64 -6.00
C GLY A 410 9.94 -37.46 -5.78
N GLY A 411 10.67 -37.39 -6.89
CA GLY A 411 12.12 -37.32 -6.92
C GLY A 411 12.80 -38.69 -6.88
N ALA A 412 14.12 -38.67 -6.73
CA ALA A 412 15.00 -39.82 -6.79
C ALA A 412 15.65 -40.11 -5.43
N THR A 413 15.55 -41.36 -4.98
CA THR A 413 16.04 -41.87 -3.68
C THR A 413 17.26 -42.79 -3.78
N ALA A 414 17.76 -43.08 -4.99
CA ALA A 414 18.98 -43.85 -5.21
C ALA A 414 19.77 -43.37 -6.44
N ILE A 415 21.09 -43.55 -6.43
CA ILE A 415 22.03 -43.19 -7.50
C ILE A 415 22.57 -44.46 -8.17
N GLU A 416 22.74 -44.45 -9.50
CA GLU A 416 23.49 -45.49 -10.21
C GLU A 416 24.99 -45.17 -10.21
N GLY A 417 25.83 -46.10 -9.73
CA GLY A 417 27.28 -45.98 -9.85
C GLY A 417 27.73 -46.28 -11.29
N GLY A 418 28.21 -45.26 -12.02
CA GLY A 418 28.60 -45.39 -13.43
C GLY A 418 29.83 -44.57 -13.80
N ASN A 419 30.90 -45.25 -14.22
CA ASN A 419 32.10 -44.60 -14.74
C ASN A 419 31.83 -43.89 -16.08
N GLY A 420 31.98 -42.57 -16.10
CA GLY A 420 32.35 -41.76 -17.27
C GLY A 420 31.46 -41.80 -18.52
N GLY A 421 30.43 -40.96 -18.59
CA GLY A 421 29.81 -40.61 -19.88
C GLY A 421 28.45 -39.89 -19.82
N ALA A 422 28.45 -38.60 -20.21
CA ALA A 422 27.28 -37.73 -20.48
C ALA A 422 26.29 -37.42 -19.30
N PRO A 423 25.95 -36.13 -19.03
CA PRO A 423 25.18 -35.73 -17.84
C PRO A 423 23.65 -35.78 -18.03
N GLY A 424 23.11 -37.00 -18.12
CA GLY A 424 21.67 -37.30 -18.02
C GLY A 424 21.17 -37.49 -16.57
N ILE A 425 19.87 -37.74 -16.41
CA ILE A 425 19.34 -38.34 -15.17
C ILE A 425 19.41 -39.86 -15.33
N ARG A 426 20.16 -40.52 -14.44
CA ARG A 426 20.11 -41.97 -14.19
C ARG A 426 20.18 -42.17 -12.68
N LEU A 427 19.04 -42.55 -12.11
CA LEU A 427 18.80 -42.60 -10.68
C LEU A 427 17.89 -43.80 -10.44
N ALA A 428 18.46 -44.91 -9.97
CA ALA A 428 17.83 -46.24 -10.01
C ALA A 428 16.47 -46.33 -9.30
N GLY A 429 16.26 -45.50 -8.28
CA GLY A 429 14.98 -45.35 -7.60
C GLY A 429 14.44 -43.93 -7.79
N VAL A 430 13.36 -43.79 -8.56
CA VAL A 430 12.46 -42.63 -8.50
C VAL A 430 11.14 -43.04 -7.85
N THR A 431 10.48 -42.11 -7.16
CA THR A 431 9.26 -42.37 -6.39
C THR A 431 8.10 -41.47 -6.83
N ASN A 432 6.89 -41.81 -6.43
CA ASN A 432 5.71 -40.95 -6.43
C ASN A 432 5.13 -40.77 -5.01
N SER A 433 5.96 -40.94 -3.96
CA SER A 433 5.53 -40.65 -2.60
C SER A 433 5.23 -39.16 -2.41
N VAL A 434 4.14 -38.87 -1.71
CA VAL A 434 3.74 -37.52 -1.26
C VAL A 434 3.97 -37.44 0.24
N HIS A 435 4.64 -36.39 0.70
CA HIS A 435 4.81 -36.10 2.11
C HIS A 435 4.35 -34.67 2.38
N SER A 436 3.57 -34.47 3.44
CA SER A 436 3.17 -33.16 3.94
C SER A 436 4.01 -32.82 5.16
N TYR A 437 4.60 -31.63 5.16
CA TYR A 437 5.17 -30.99 6.34
C TYR A 437 4.20 -29.90 6.82
N ASP A 438 3.70 -30.04 8.04
CA ASP A 438 2.90 -28.99 8.68
C ASP A 438 3.81 -28.00 9.41
N VAL A 439 3.72 -26.73 9.06
CA VAL A 439 4.67 -25.68 9.48
C VAL A 439 4.50 -25.29 10.95
N LEU A 440 3.32 -25.47 11.52
CA LEU A 440 3.00 -25.08 12.90
C LEU A 440 3.47 -26.17 13.88
N THR A 441 3.11 -27.42 13.60
CA THR A 441 3.45 -28.61 14.41
C THR A 441 4.85 -29.16 14.13
N ARG A 442 5.52 -28.69 13.07
CA ARG A 442 6.82 -29.15 12.57
C ARG A 442 6.87 -30.64 12.23
N LYS A 443 5.71 -31.20 11.85
CA LYS A 443 5.54 -32.64 11.65
C LYS A 443 5.52 -33.00 10.16
N TRP A 444 6.33 -33.98 9.78
CA TRP A 444 6.20 -34.72 8.52
C TRP A 444 5.13 -35.82 8.65
N THR A 445 4.35 -36.03 7.60
CA THR A 445 3.37 -37.12 7.49
C THR A 445 3.27 -37.57 6.03
N ARG A 446 3.32 -38.87 5.77
CA ARG A 446 3.18 -39.41 4.40
C ARG A 446 1.72 -39.39 4.00
N LEU A 447 1.40 -38.65 2.93
CA LEU A 447 0.03 -38.60 2.42
C LEU A 447 -0.28 -39.86 1.61
N ARG A 448 -1.53 -40.32 1.72
CA ARG A 448 -2.09 -41.43 0.96
C ARG A 448 -3.42 -40.98 0.32
N PRO A 449 -3.38 -40.08 -0.69
CA PRO A 449 -4.58 -39.53 -1.31
C PRO A 449 -5.36 -40.61 -2.08
N ALA A 450 -6.67 -40.45 -2.21
CA ALA A 450 -7.50 -41.37 -2.98
C ALA A 450 -7.46 -41.06 -4.50
N GLY A 451 -7.54 -42.10 -5.33
CA GLY A 451 -7.42 -41.99 -6.79
C GLY A 451 -6.00 -42.27 -7.29
N GLU A 452 -5.85 -42.41 -8.61
CA GLU A 452 -4.59 -42.81 -9.25
C GLU A 452 -3.53 -41.71 -9.15
N PRO A 453 -2.36 -41.96 -8.51
CA PRO A 453 -1.27 -40.99 -8.46
C PRO A 453 -0.55 -40.87 -9.82
N PRO A 454 0.25 -39.80 -10.03
CA PRO A 454 1.18 -39.76 -11.15
C PRO A 454 2.23 -40.88 -11.03
N SER A 455 2.78 -41.33 -12.16
CA SER A 455 3.85 -42.34 -12.17
C SER A 455 5.11 -41.85 -11.43
N PRO A 456 5.91 -42.75 -10.83
CA PRO A 456 7.20 -42.41 -10.21
C PRO A 456 8.11 -41.60 -11.14
N ARG A 457 8.63 -40.47 -10.65
CA ARG A 457 9.31 -39.47 -11.48
C ARG A 457 10.22 -38.52 -10.70
N ALA A 458 11.16 -37.91 -11.41
CA ALA A 458 11.97 -36.79 -10.94
C ALA A 458 12.01 -35.66 -12.00
N ALA A 459 12.45 -34.46 -11.60
CA ALA A 459 12.57 -33.28 -12.46
C ALA A 459 11.28 -32.91 -13.24
N HIS A 460 10.13 -33.22 -12.63
CA HIS A 460 8.83 -32.61 -12.92
C HIS A 460 8.77 -31.18 -12.35
N ALA A 461 7.78 -30.39 -12.76
CA ALA A 461 7.47 -29.12 -12.11
C ALA A 461 6.17 -29.23 -11.28
N ALA A 462 6.01 -28.34 -10.30
CA ALA A 462 4.82 -28.29 -9.46
C ALA A 462 4.51 -26.86 -9.00
N ALA A 463 3.23 -26.49 -8.99
CA ALA A 463 2.75 -25.16 -8.63
C ALA A 463 1.50 -25.25 -7.73
N ALA A 464 1.29 -24.25 -6.86
CA ALA A 464 0.07 -24.16 -6.07
C ALA A 464 -1.04 -23.43 -6.83
N VAL A 465 -2.27 -23.94 -6.75
CA VAL A 465 -3.49 -23.27 -7.24
C VAL A 465 -4.50 -23.27 -6.09
N GLY A 466 -4.46 -22.19 -5.31
CA GLY A 466 -5.18 -22.09 -4.04
C GLY A 466 -4.73 -23.19 -3.05
N THR A 467 -5.67 -24.05 -2.68
CA THR A 467 -5.46 -25.22 -1.79
C THR A 467 -5.08 -26.50 -2.53
N MET A 468 -4.85 -26.45 -3.84
CA MET A 468 -4.47 -27.61 -4.67
C MET A 468 -3.00 -27.49 -5.13
N VAL A 469 -2.35 -28.62 -5.39
CA VAL A 469 -1.03 -28.64 -6.04
C VAL A 469 -1.14 -29.29 -7.42
N VAL A 470 -0.72 -28.57 -8.45
CA VAL A 470 -0.65 -29.05 -9.83
C VAL A 470 0.77 -29.56 -10.11
N PHE A 471 0.88 -30.71 -10.76
CA PHE A 471 2.14 -31.34 -11.16
C PHE A 471 2.15 -31.57 -12.67
N GLN A 472 3.26 -31.24 -13.34
CA GLN A 472 3.43 -31.47 -14.78
C GLN A 472 4.70 -32.26 -15.09
N GLY A 473 4.54 -33.27 -15.96
CA GLY A 473 5.65 -33.90 -16.67
C GLY A 473 6.71 -34.52 -15.76
N GLY A 474 7.98 -34.45 -16.17
CA GLY A 474 9.11 -35.09 -15.49
C GLY A 474 9.64 -36.32 -16.23
N ILE A 475 10.62 -37.01 -15.63
CA ILE A 475 11.27 -38.20 -16.19
C ILE A 475 11.12 -39.40 -15.24
N GLY A 476 10.67 -40.54 -15.78
CA GLY A 476 10.46 -41.79 -15.04
C GLY A 476 11.65 -42.78 -15.11
N PRO A 477 11.54 -43.98 -14.50
CA PRO A 477 12.63 -44.96 -14.46
C PRO A 477 13.15 -45.38 -15.84
N ALA A 478 12.27 -45.47 -16.84
CA ALA A 478 12.61 -45.82 -18.21
C ALA A 478 13.34 -44.71 -19.00
N GLY A 479 13.64 -43.56 -18.38
CA GLY A 479 14.28 -42.42 -19.03
C GLY A 479 13.36 -41.64 -19.99
N HIS A 480 12.07 -41.95 -20.04
CA HIS A 480 11.08 -41.24 -20.84
C HIS A 480 10.51 -40.02 -20.10
N SER A 481 10.33 -38.92 -20.85
CA SER A 481 9.63 -37.72 -20.44
C SER A 481 8.11 -37.91 -20.48
N THR A 482 7.37 -37.16 -19.65
CA THR A 482 5.89 -37.16 -19.66
C THR A 482 5.32 -35.74 -19.86
N ASP A 483 4.09 -35.67 -20.36
CA ASP A 483 3.31 -34.45 -20.66
C ASP A 483 2.04 -34.30 -19.81
N ASP A 484 1.84 -35.24 -18.88
CA ASP A 484 0.65 -35.34 -18.06
C ASP A 484 0.55 -34.24 -17.01
N LEU A 485 -0.68 -33.77 -16.79
CA LEU A 485 -1.05 -32.78 -15.80
C LEU A 485 -1.92 -33.44 -14.72
N TYR A 486 -1.46 -33.40 -13.48
CA TYR A 486 -2.14 -33.98 -12.32
C TYR A 486 -2.36 -32.93 -11.25
N VAL A 487 -3.47 -33.06 -10.52
CA VAL A 487 -3.83 -32.20 -9.38
C VAL A 487 -3.98 -33.07 -8.15
N LEU A 488 -3.31 -32.66 -7.07
CA LEU A 488 -3.55 -33.12 -5.72
C LEU A 488 -4.47 -32.11 -5.03
N ASP A 489 -5.71 -32.50 -4.77
CA ASP A 489 -6.67 -31.70 -3.99
C ASP A 489 -6.39 -31.90 -2.50
N LEU A 490 -6.09 -30.79 -1.80
CA LEU A 490 -5.86 -30.71 -0.35
C LEU A 490 -6.86 -29.79 0.37
N THR A 491 -7.95 -29.41 -0.32
CA THR A 491 -8.99 -28.48 0.15
C THR A 491 -9.86 -29.09 1.26
N ASN A 492 -9.96 -30.42 1.30
CA ASN A 492 -10.69 -31.20 2.29
C ASN A 492 -9.80 -32.32 2.84
N ASP A 493 -10.00 -32.74 4.09
CA ASP A 493 -9.20 -33.76 4.80
C ASP A 493 -9.08 -35.11 4.04
N LYS A 494 -10.03 -35.39 3.14
CA LYS A 494 -10.00 -36.54 2.22
C LYS A 494 -9.30 -36.16 0.92
N PHE A 495 -7.97 -36.04 0.98
CA PHE A 495 -7.10 -35.67 -0.15
C PHE A 495 -7.29 -36.59 -1.36
N LYS A 496 -7.23 -36.04 -2.58
CA LYS A 496 -7.49 -36.78 -3.83
C LYS A 496 -6.52 -36.46 -4.95
N TRP A 497 -6.26 -37.46 -5.78
CA TRP A 497 -5.62 -37.29 -7.08
C TRP A 497 -6.64 -37.14 -8.21
N HIS A 498 -6.41 -36.15 -9.07
CA HIS A 498 -7.18 -35.90 -10.28
C HIS A 498 -6.23 -35.73 -11.46
N ARG A 499 -6.37 -36.55 -12.52
CA ARG A 499 -5.70 -36.28 -13.79
C ARG A 499 -6.50 -35.23 -14.57
N VAL A 500 -5.85 -34.14 -14.97
CA VAL A 500 -6.50 -33.08 -15.75
C VAL A 500 -6.44 -33.43 -17.23
N VAL A 501 -7.60 -33.37 -17.89
CA VAL A 501 -7.69 -33.44 -19.35
C VAL A 501 -7.66 -32.01 -19.88
N VAL A 502 -6.71 -31.71 -20.75
CA VAL A 502 -6.55 -30.42 -21.43
C VAL A 502 -6.76 -30.63 -22.92
N GLN A 503 -7.47 -29.71 -23.58
CA GLN A 503 -7.75 -29.77 -25.01
C GLN A 503 -6.71 -29.00 -25.83
N GLY A 504 -6.60 -29.33 -27.11
CA GLY A 504 -5.68 -28.68 -28.06
C GLY A 504 -4.23 -29.14 -27.93
N GLN A 505 -3.30 -28.35 -28.49
CA GLN A 505 -1.86 -28.60 -28.39
C GLN A 505 -1.34 -28.08 -27.05
N GLY A 506 -0.75 -28.95 -26.24
CA GLY A 506 -0.05 -28.56 -25.02
C GLY A 506 1.47 -28.40 -25.17
N PRO A 507 2.18 -28.07 -24.08
CA PRO A 507 3.65 -28.04 -24.03
C PRO A 507 4.32 -29.39 -24.35
N GLY A 508 3.59 -30.50 -24.34
CA GLY A 508 4.13 -31.83 -24.66
C GLY A 508 5.15 -32.34 -23.62
N PRO A 509 5.77 -33.51 -23.88
CA PRO A 509 6.46 -34.25 -22.83
C PRO A 509 7.81 -33.62 -22.50
N ARG A 510 8.02 -33.24 -21.24
CA ARG A 510 9.23 -32.50 -20.83
C ARG A 510 9.65 -32.73 -19.38
N TYR A 511 10.96 -32.63 -19.13
CA TYR A 511 11.57 -32.68 -17.80
C TYR A 511 12.62 -31.57 -17.63
N GLY A 512 12.91 -31.19 -16.38
CA GLY A 512 13.80 -30.07 -16.08
C GLY A 512 13.28 -28.72 -16.59
N HIS A 513 11.96 -28.58 -16.69
CA HIS A 513 11.24 -27.35 -17.00
C HIS A 513 10.83 -26.63 -15.70
N VAL A 514 10.24 -25.45 -15.82
CA VAL A 514 9.64 -24.70 -14.70
C VAL A 514 8.15 -24.50 -14.94
N MET A 515 7.38 -24.42 -13.85
CA MET A 515 5.95 -24.12 -13.86
C MET A 515 5.58 -23.39 -12.57
N ASP A 516 4.85 -22.28 -12.65
CA ASP A 516 4.29 -21.58 -11.48
C ASP A 516 2.96 -20.88 -11.83
N LEU A 517 2.19 -20.44 -10.84
CA LEU A 517 0.92 -19.74 -11.03
C LEU A 517 1.12 -18.22 -11.09
N VAL A 518 0.87 -17.65 -12.26
CA VAL A 518 1.07 -16.23 -12.57
C VAL A 518 -0.25 -15.48 -12.53
N ALA A 519 -0.25 -14.29 -11.91
CA ALA A 519 -1.43 -13.45 -11.69
C ALA A 519 -2.63 -14.21 -11.07
N GLN A 520 -2.34 -15.22 -10.24
CA GLN A 520 -3.31 -16.14 -9.61
C GLN A 520 -4.26 -16.89 -10.57
N ARG A 521 -4.00 -16.86 -11.89
CA ARG A 521 -4.90 -17.38 -12.93
C ARG A 521 -4.22 -18.18 -14.04
N TYR A 522 -2.99 -17.86 -14.39
CA TYR A 522 -2.29 -18.50 -15.51
C TYR A 522 -1.21 -19.42 -14.98
N LEU A 523 -1.41 -20.72 -15.12
CA LEU A 523 -0.37 -21.71 -14.86
C LEU A 523 0.65 -21.64 -16.01
N VAL A 524 1.80 -21.00 -15.78
CA VAL A 524 2.78 -20.72 -16.83
C VAL A 524 3.92 -21.73 -16.77
N THR A 525 4.10 -22.45 -17.87
CA THR A 525 5.16 -23.46 -18.07
C THR A 525 6.21 -22.94 -19.05
N VAL A 526 7.48 -23.06 -18.70
CA VAL A 526 8.59 -22.54 -19.53
C VAL A 526 9.78 -23.49 -19.56
N THR A 527 10.47 -23.55 -20.71
CA THR A 527 11.76 -24.24 -20.90
C THR A 527 11.69 -25.77 -20.72
N GLY A 528 12.84 -26.46 -20.66
CA GLY A 528 12.95 -27.89 -20.35
C GLY A 528 13.64 -28.70 -21.44
N ASN A 529 13.47 -30.02 -21.41
CA ASN A 529 13.98 -30.93 -22.43
C ASN A 529 12.92 -31.99 -22.79
N ASP A 530 12.69 -32.20 -24.10
CA ASP A 530 11.68 -33.13 -24.63
C ASP A 530 12.11 -34.62 -24.65
N GLY A 531 13.33 -34.91 -24.20
CA GLY A 531 14.01 -36.20 -24.34
C GLY A 531 14.97 -36.27 -25.54
N LYS A 532 14.91 -35.30 -26.45
CA LYS A 532 15.77 -35.18 -27.65
C LYS A 532 16.44 -33.81 -27.76
N ARG A 533 15.78 -32.74 -27.31
CA ARG A 533 16.19 -31.33 -27.47
C ARG A 533 15.86 -30.52 -26.22
N VAL A 534 16.64 -29.46 -26.01
CA VAL A 534 16.38 -28.43 -25.01
C VAL A 534 15.43 -27.36 -25.60
N LEU A 535 14.53 -26.82 -24.78
CA LEU A 535 13.38 -26.01 -25.20
C LEU A 535 13.50 -24.54 -24.75
N SER A 536 12.90 -23.63 -25.52
CA SER A 536 12.83 -22.17 -25.27
C SER A 536 11.39 -21.63 -25.29
N ASP A 537 10.40 -22.51 -25.26
CA ASP A 537 9.00 -22.13 -25.35
C ASP A 537 8.38 -21.82 -23.97
N ALA A 538 7.35 -20.99 -24.02
CA ALA A 538 6.51 -20.59 -22.90
C ALA A 538 5.05 -20.91 -23.25
N TRP A 539 4.29 -21.38 -22.26
CA TRP A 539 2.89 -21.76 -22.40
C TRP A 539 2.12 -21.33 -21.15
N ALA A 540 0.90 -20.82 -21.33
CA ALA A 540 -0.02 -20.52 -20.24
C ALA A 540 -1.25 -21.44 -20.32
N LEU A 541 -1.75 -21.86 -19.18
CA LEU A 541 -3.06 -22.48 -19.02
C LEU A 541 -3.90 -21.61 -18.09
N ASP A 542 -5.01 -21.08 -18.59
CA ASP A 542 -5.98 -20.35 -17.75
C ASP A 542 -6.69 -21.35 -16.83
N THR A 543 -6.51 -21.22 -15.51
CA THR A 543 -7.12 -22.11 -14.52
C THR A 543 -8.58 -21.77 -14.23
N ALA A 544 -9.06 -20.59 -14.65
CA ALA A 544 -10.46 -20.17 -14.49
C ALA A 544 -11.35 -20.58 -15.68
N GLN A 545 -10.79 -20.71 -16.89
CA GLN A 545 -11.56 -21.02 -18.09
C GLN A 545 -11.71 -22.53 -18.34
N LYS A 546 -12.91 -22.97 -18.74
CA LYS A 546 -13.20 -24.35 -19.18
C LYS A 546 -13.84 -24.34 -20.58
N PRO A 547 -13.51 -25.29 -21.49
CA PRO A 547 -12.53 -26.36 -21.32
C PRO A 547 -11.10 -25.81 -21.17
N TYR A 548 -10.28 -26.52 -20.39
CA TYR A 548 -8.87 -26.16 -20.21
C TYR A 548 -8.12 -26.30 -21.54
N VAL A 549 -7.43 -25.25 -21.97
CA VAL A 549 -6.64 -25.20 -23.23
C VAL A 549 -5.32 -24.50 -22.98
N TRP A 550 -4.20 -25.11 -23.40
CA TRP A 550 -2.89 -24.49 -23.35
C TRP A 550 -2.73 -23.46 -24.48
N GLN A 551 -2.42 -22.21 -24.12
CA GLN A 551 -2.02 -21.17 -25.06
C GLN A 551 -0.49 -21.08 -25.12
N ARG A 552 0.08 -21.12 -26.32
CA ARG A 552 1.52 -20.87 -26.51
C ARG A 552 1.79 -19.37 -26.43
N LEU A 553 2.70 -18.97 -25.56
CA LEU A 553 3.13 -17.58 -25.43
C LEU A 553 4.26 -17.30 -26.42
N ASN A 554 4.07 -16.28 -27.26
CA ASN A 554 5.09 -15.69 -28.12
C ASN A 554 5.31 -14.21 -27.74
N PRO A 555 5.75 -13.91 -26.51
CA PRO A 555 6.05 -12.55 -26.07
C PRO A 555 7.15 -11.90 -26.93
N GLU A 556 7.03 -10.58 -27.09
CA GLU A 556 8.02 -9.75 -27.76
C GLU A 556 9.20 -9.41 -26.82
N GLY A 557 10.24 -8.78 -27.35
CA GLY A 557 11.44 -8.39 -26.59
C GLY A 557 12.50 -9.49 -26.42
N ASP A 558 13.39 -9.30 -25.44
CA ASP A 558 14.53 -10.17 -25.16
C ASP A 558 14.07 -11.45 -24.44
N ARG A 559 13.80 -12.50 -25.22
CA ARG A 559 13.33 -13.80 -24.71
C ARG A 559 14.46 -14.73 -24.24
N PRO A 560 14.21 -15.60 -23.24
CA PRO A 560 15.16 -16.62 -22.80
C PRO A 560 15.59 -17.59 -23.92
N SER A 561 16.90 -17.83 -24.01
CA SER A 561 17.48 -18.88 -24.86
C SER A 561 17.09 -20.29 -24.38
N ALA A 562 17.17 -21.28 -25.27
CA ALA A 562 16.77 -22.67 -24.99
C ALA A 562 17.57 -23.28 -23.83
N ARG A 563 16.87 -23.69 -22.77
CA ARG A 563 17.49 -24.12 -21.51
C ARG A 563 16.72 -25.22 -20.77
N MET A 564 17.42 -25.92 -19.89
CA MET A 564 16.83 -26.85 -18.92
C MET A 564 17.49 -26.72 -17.55
N TYR A 565 16.80 -27.15 -16.50
CA TYR A 565 17.19 -26.98 -15.10
C TYR A 565 17.50 -25.52 -14.71
N ALA A 566 16.80 -24.59 -15.35
CA ALA A 566 16.55 -23.26 -14.80
C ALA A 566 15.62 -23.38 -13.58
N THR A 567 15.43 -22.28 -12.86
CA THR A 567 14.38 -22.16 -11.84
C THR A 567 13.49 -20.97 -12.17
N ALA A 568 12.27 -20.96 -11.64
CA ALA A 568 11.43 -19.78 -11.67
C ALA A 568 10.52 -19.73 -10.45
N SER A 569 10.01 -18.55 -10.14
CA SER A 569 8.94 -18.34 -9.16
C SER A 569 8.11 -17.12 -9.57
N ALA A 570 6.82 -17.12 -9.25
CA ALA A 570 5.92 -16.00 -9.43
C ALA A 570 5.85 -15.12 -8.17
N ARG A 571 5.85 -13.80 -8.36
CA ARG A 571 5.54 -12.80 -7.32
C ARG A 571 4.02 -12.57 -7.28
N SER A 572 3.49 -12.18 -6.13
CA SER A 572 2.05 -12.04 -5.87
C SER A 572 1.31 -11.04 -6.76
N ASP A 573 2.03 -10.13 -7.43
CA ASP A 573 1.52 -9.15 -8.38
C ASP A 573 1.56 -9.61 -9.85
N GLY A 574 1.93 -10.87 -10.12
CA GLY A 574 1.92 -11.46 -11.46
C GLY A 574 3.21 -11.39 -12.25
N MET A 575 4.34 -10.97 -11.64
CA MET A 575 5.65 -11.09 -12.26
C MET A 575 6.21 -12.51 -12.10
N PHE A 576 6.48 -13.21 -13.21
CA PHE A 576 7.14 -14.52 -13.21
C PHE A 576 8.62 -14.36 -13.52
N LEU A 577 9.53 -14.82 -12.66
CA LEU A 577 10.97 -14.58 -12.84
C LEU A 577 11.75 -15.89 -13.01
N LEU A 578 12.32 -16.08 -14.21
CA LEU A 578 13.13 -17.22 -14.64
C LEU A 578 14.63 -16.95 -14.42
N CYS A 579 15.36 -17.87 -13.81
CA CYS A 579 16.78 -17.72 -13.48
C CYS A 579 17.65 -18.88 -14.01
N GLY A 580 18.77 -18.54 -14.66
CA GLY A 580 19.85 -19.45 -15.05
C GLY A 580 19.41 -20.65 -15.90
N GLY A 581 19.97 -21.82 -15.60
CA GLY A 581 19.76 -23.07 -16.35
C GLY A 581 21.00 -23.48 -17.15
N ARG A 582 20.86 -24.49 -18.02
CA ARG A 582 21.90 -24.89 -18.98
C ARG A 582 21.34 -25.05 -20.39
N ASP A 583 22.15 -24.74 -21.38
CA ASP A 583 21.85 -24.92 -22.80
C ASP A 583 21.96 -26.41 -23.24
N SER A 584 21.86 -26.66 -24.55
CA SER A 584 22.08 -27.97 -25.16
C SER A 584 23.54 -28.45 -25.15
N SER A 585 24.53 -27.57 -24.97
CA SER A 585 25.93 -27.95 -24.79
C SER A 585 26.28 -28.34 -23.34
N GLY A 586 25.33 -28.16 -22.40
CA GLY A 586 25.55 -28.33 -20.97
C GLY A 586 26.30 -27.16 -20.31
N THR A 587 26.42 -26.03 -21.00
CA THR A 587 27.01 -24.80 -20.48
C THR A 587 25.98 -24.07 -19.60
N PRO A 588 26.33 -23.71 -18.34
CA PRO A 588 25.45 -22.96 -17.47
C PRO A 588 25.19 -21.54 -17.99
N LEU A 589 23.99 -21.05 -17.72
CA LEU A 589 23.52 -19.72 -18.05
C LEU A 589 23.41 -18.89 -16.76
N GLY A 590 23.71 -17.59 -16.85
CA GLY A 590 23.74 -16.66 -15.70
C GLY A 590 22.85 -15.43 -15.88
N ASP A 591 22.05 -15.44 -16.93
CA ASP A 591 20.95 -14.52 -17.16
C ASP A 591 19.74 -14.86 -16.28
N ALA A 592 18.86 -13.87 -16.11
CA ALA A 592 17.55 -14.04 -15.52
C ALA A 592 16.57 -13.09 -16.23
N TYR A 593 15.30 -13.48 -16.32
CA TYR A 593 14.28 -12.75 -17.09
C TYR A 593 12.98 -12.67 -16.29
N GLY A 594 12.35 -11.50 -16.29
CA GLY A 594 10.95 -11.33 -15.91
C GLY A 594 10.04 -11.58 -17.11
N LEU A 595 8.95 -12.31 -16.89
CA LEU A 595 7.78 -12.42 -17.76
C LEU A 595 6.62 -11.70 -17.09
N LEU A 596 6.04 -10.74 -17.80
CA LEU A 596 4.93 -9.91 -17.35
C LEU A 596 3.76 -10.05 -18.33
N MET A 597 2.54 -9.87 -17.83
CA MET A 597 1.33 -9.75 -18.65
C MET A 597 0.77 -8.33 -18.54
N HIS A 598 0.67 -7.67 -19.69
CA HIS A 598 0.08 -6.34 -19.84
C HIS A 598 -1.45 -6.39 -19.78
N ARG A 599 -2.10 -5.25 -19.50
CA ARG A 599 -3.57 -5.15 -19.38
C ARG A 599 -4.34 -5.52 -20.65
N ASN A 600 -3.72 -5.42 -21.80
CA ASN A 600 -4.28 -5.83 -23.09
C ASN A 600 -4.18 -7.36 -23.33
N GLY A 601 -3.70 -8.14 -22.35
CA GLY A 601 -3.50 -9.58 -22.45
C GLY A 601 -2.22 -10.01 -23.19
N GLN A 602 -1.39 -9.06 -23.63
CA GLN A 602 -0.08 -9.36 -24.21
C GLN A 602 0.91 -9.75 -23.11
N TRP A 603 1.87 -10.61 -23.46
CA TRP A 603 2.96 -11.02 -22.59
C TRP A 603 4.27 -10.45 -23.11
N GLU A 604 5.21 -10.10 -22.22
CA GLU A 604 6.52 -9.55 -22.56
C GLU A 604 7.63 -10.22 -21.71
N TRP A 605 8.79 -10.49 -22.33
CA TRP A 605 10.02 -10.82 -21.58
C TRP A 605 10.92 -9.58 -21.45
N THR A 606 11.42 -9.37 -20.24
CA THR A 606 12.42 -8.34 -19.94
C THR A 606 13.61 -8.98 -19.20
N LEU A 607 14.84 -8.58 -19.52
CA LEU A 607 16.02 -9.04 -18.76
C LEU A 607 15.96 -8.48 -17.33
N ALA A 608 16.22 -9.32 -16.33
CA ALA A 608 16.19 -8.91 -14.93
C ALA A 608 17.38 -7.99 -14.58
N PRO A 609 17.18 -6.98 -13.71
CA PRO A 609 18.19 -5.94 -13.46
C PRO A 609 19.37 -6.42 -12.62
N GLY A 610 20.47 -5.66 -12.69
CA GLY A 610 21.68 -5.85 -11.90
C GLY A 610 22.63 -6.94 -12.43
N VAL A 611 23.72 -7.19 -11.69
CA VAL A 611 24.75 -8.17 -12.09
C VAL A 611 24.51 -9.50 -11.39
N SER A 612 24.05 -10.50 -12.15
CA SER A 612 23.85 -11.86 -11.65
C SER A 612 25.16 -12.49 -11.13
N PRO A 613 25.15 -13.15 -9.94
CA PRO A 613 26.39 -13.52 -9.25
C PRO A 613 27.21 -14.62 -9.92
N SER A 614 26.60 -15.67 -10.49
CA SER A 614 27.31 -16.64 -11.34
C SER A 614 26.39 -17.57 -12.16
N PRO A 615 26.76 -17.93 -13.41
CA PRO A 615 26.05 -18.90 -14.25
C PRO A 615 25.90 -20.29 -13.63
N ARG A 616 24.66 -20.83 -13.57
CA ARG A 616 24.35 -22.05 -12.82
C ARG A 616 23.09 -22.78 -13.30
N TYR A 617 23.04 -24.09 -13.09
CA TYR A 617 21.86 -24.93 -13.31
C TYR A 617 21.59 -25.86 -12.11
N GLN A 618 20.41 -26.47 -12.02
CA GLN A 618 20.00 -27.37 -10.90
C GLN A 618 20.10 -26.71 -9.50
N HIS A 619 19.89 -25.40 -9.43
CA HIS A 619 19.65 -24.65 -8.20
C HIS A 619 18.16 -24.74 -7.82
N ALA A 620 17.76 -24.11 -6.71
CA ALA A 620 16.36 -23.79 -6.41
C ALA A 620 16.17 -22.27 -6.31
N ALA A 621 14.96 -21.77 -6.56
CA ALA A 621 14.61 -20.36 -6.33
C ALA A 621 13.19 -20.19 -5.82
N VAL A 622 12.94 -19.15 -5.03
CA VAL A 622 11.62 -18.84 -4.46
C VAL A 622 11.50 -17.36 -4.06
N PHE A 623 10.32 -16.75 -4.23
CA PHE A 623 10.04 -15.41 -3.73
C PHE A 623 9.74 -15.35 -2.23
N VAL A 624 10.19 -14.27 -1.58
CA VAL A 624 9.72 -13.78 -0.28
C VAL A 624 9.52 -12.26 -0.40
N GLY A 625 8.26 -11.81 -0.49
CA GLY A 625 7.94 -10.42 -0.82
C GLY A 625 8.56 -10.01 -2.16
N ALA A 626 9.30 -8.90 -2.20
CA ALA A 626 10.02 -8.44 -3.39
C ALA A 626 11.38 -9.13 -3.65
N ARG A 627 11.75 -10.16 -2.88
CA ARG A 627 13.08 -10.77 -2.93
C ARG A 627 13.02 -12.19 -3.53
N LEU A 628 13.70 -12.42 -4.65
CA LEU A 628 13.87 -13.77 -5.21
C LEU A 628 15.14 -14.38 -4.64
N HIS A 629 15.00 -15.38 -3.77
CA HIS A 629 16.12 -16.11 -3.17
C HIS A 629 16.50 -17.29 -4.07
N VAL A 630 17.79 -17.43 -4.39
CA VAL A 630 18.39 -18.45 -5.25
C VAL A 630 19.44 -19.22 -4.46
N THR A 631 19.34 -20.55 -4.42
CA THR A 631 20.20 -21.40 -3.57
C THR A 631 20.89 -22.52 -4.36
N GLY A 632 22.18 -22.70 -4.08
CA GLY A 632 23.03 -23.77 -4.61
C GLY A 632 23.15 -23.78 -6.15
N GLY A 633 23.16 -25.00 -6.70
CA GLY A 633 23.31 -25.28 -8.12
C GLY A 633 24.70 -25.81 -8.49
N VAL A 634 24.92 -26.01 -9.79
CA VAL A 634 26.17 -26.51 -10.37
C VAL A 634 26.66 -25.64 -11.54
N LEU A 635 27.99 -25.58 -11.64
CA LEU A 635 28.78 -24.90 -12.66
C LEU A 635 29.15 -25.86 -13.81
N ARG A 636 29.87 -25.34 -14.82
CA ARG A 636 30.34 -26.14 -15.97
C ARG A 636 31.27 -27.26 -15.48
N GLY A 637 30.99 -28.48 -15.93
CA GLY A 637 31.67 -29.70 -15.46
C GLY A 637 31.08 -30.31 -14.19
N GLY A 638 29.88 -29.91 -13.75
CA GLY A 638 29.13 -30.57 -12.67
C GLY A 638 29.59 -30.28 -11.24
N ARG A 639 30.60 -29.41 -11.07
CA ARG A 639 31.02 -28.92 -9.74
C ARG A 639 29.92 -28.05 -9.13
N ALA A 640 29.69 -28.17 -7.83
CA ALA A 640 28.74 -27.32 -7.11
C ALA A 640 29.14 -25.84 -7.18
N VAL A 641 28.18 -24.94 -6.95
CA VAL A 641 28.50 -23.55 -6.59
C VAL A 641 29.01 -23.54 -5.14
N GLU A 642 30.11 -22.83 -4.90
CA GLU A 642 30.89 -22.86 -3.66
C GLU A 642 31.11 -21.45 -3.10
N GLY A 643 31.30 -21.36 -1.78
CA GLY A 643 31.47 -20.08 -1.08
C GLY A 643 30.22 -19.19 -1.16
N GLU A 644 30.43 -17.88 -1.02
CA GLU A 644 29.34 -16.88 -0.89
C GLU A 644 28.38 -16.85 -2.08
N ALA A 645 28.82 -17.28 -3.28
CA ALA A 645 27.96 -17.40 -4.45
C ALA A 645 26.92 -18.54 -4.33
N ALA A 646 27.03 -19.44 -3.34
CA ALA A 646 26.07 -20.52 -3.11
C ALA A 646 24.69 -20.01 -2.67
N VAL A 647 24.58 -18.78 -2.17
CA VAL A 647 23.30 -18.10 -1.93
C VAL A 647 23.29 -16.75 -2.62
N ALA A 648 22.26 -16.49 -3.40
CA ALA A 648 22.03 -15.24 -4.10
C ALA A 648 20.61 -14.74 -3.85
N VAL A 649 20.41 -13.43 -3.84
CA VAL A 649 19.08 -12.81 -3.74
C VAL A 649 18.98 -11.69 -4.75
N LEU A 650 18.00 -11.75 -5.66
CA LEU A 650 17.62 -10.59 -6.47
C LEU A 650 16.54 -9.82 -5.70
N ASP A 651 16.89 -8.63 -5.26
CA ASP A 651 15.92 -7.68 -4.73
C ASP A 651 15.25 -6.95 -5.90
N THR A 652 14.00 -7.30 -6.18
CA THR A 652 13.25 -6.80 -7.34
C THR A 652 12.62 -5.42 -7.10
N ALA A 653 12.65 -4.91 -5.87
CA ALA A 653 12.27 -3.52 -5.57
C ALA A 653 13.49 -2.58 -5.65
N ALA A 654 14.66 -3.04 -5.21
CA ALA A 654 15.91 -2.27 -5.30
C ALA A 654 16.68 -2.48 -6.62
N GLY A 655 16.26 -3.41 -7.48
CA GLY A 655 16.86 -3.69 -8.80
C GLY A 655 18.25 -4.31 -8.75
N VAL A 656 18.61 -5.02 -7.67
CA VAL A 656 20.00 -5.45 -7.39
C VAL A 656 20.12 -6.90 -6.94
N TRP A 657 21.22 -7.54 -7.35
CA TRP A 657 21.66 -8.83 -6.84
C TRP A 657 22.52 -8.67 -5.59
N LEU A 658 22.31 -9.58 -4.64
CA LEU A 658 22.92 -9.61 -3.32
C LEU A 658 23.49 -11.02 -3.05
N ASP A 659 24.70 -11.10 -2.53
CA ASP A 659 25.25 -12.30 -1.87
C ASP A 659 25.34 -12.05 -0.35
N ARG A 660 26.03 -12.92 0.40
CA ARG A 660 26.16 -12.77 1.87
C ARG A 660 27.02 -11.56 2.29
N ASN A 661 27.81 -10.99 1.38
CA ASN A 661 28.54 -9.74 1.56
C ASN A 661 27.72 -8.50 1.11
N GLY A 662 26.45 -8.68 0.76
CA GLY A 662 25.61 -7.64 0.19
C GLY A 662 25.80 -7.50 -1.33
N LEU A 663 25.98 -6.27 -1.82
CA LEU A 663 25.83 -5.95 -3.25
C LEU A 663 26.83 -6.69 -4.17
N VAL A 664 26.27 -7.43 -5.14
CA VAL A 664 27.01 -8.03 -6.25
C VAL A 664 27.27 -6.98 -7.32
N THR A 665 28.52 -6.55 -7.43
CA THR A 665 28.97 -5.53 -8.40
C THR A 665 29.67 -6.11 -9.63
N SER A 666 29.98 -7.40 -9.62
CA SER A 666 30.66 -8.13 -10.70
C SER A 666 30.37 -9.64 -10.57
N PRO A 667 30.39 -10.43 -11.66
CA PRO A 667 30.21 -11.88 -11.57
C PRO A 667 31.43 -12.52 -10.89
N ARG A 668 31.26 -13.02 -9.67
CA ARG A 668 32.36 -13.53 -8.84
C ARG A 668 32.66 -14.99 -9.19
N GLY A 669 33.68 -15.21 -10.00
CA GLY A 669 34.27 -16.54 -10.19
C GLY A 669 34.85 -17.04 -8.86
N GLY A 670 34.30 -18.14 -8.31
CA GLY A 670 34.59 -18.61 -6.96
C GLY A 670 36.06 -18.97 -6.73
N LYS A 671 36.82 -18.03 -6.15
CA LYS A 671 38.11 -18.23 -5.46
C LYS A 671 38.50 -16.96 -4.67
N VAL A 672 37.94 -16.82 -3.47
CA VAL A 672 38.41 -15.86 -2.46
C VAL A 672 38.67 -16.67 -1.19
N HIS A 673 39.85 -16.55 -0.60
CA HIS A 673 40.12 -17.11 0.72
C HIS A 673 39.53 -16.17 1.78
N ALA A 674 38.50 -16.64 2.45
CA ALA A 674 37.86 -16.01 3.61
C ALA A 674 37.62 -17.08 4.69
N GLU A 675 37.12 -16.67 5.85
CA GLU A 675 36.96 -17.53 7.03
C GLU A 675 35.91 -18.63 6.83
N HIS A 676 36.02 -19.73 7.58
CA HIS A 676 35.24 -20.95 7.33
C HIS A 676 33.82 -20.83 7.91
N ASP A 677 32.86 -20.43 7.08
CA ASP A 677 31.44 -20.38 7.42
C ASP A 677 30.71 -21.71 7.11
N PRO A 678 30.17 -22.43 8.11
CA PRO A 678 29.49 -23.71 7.88
C PRO A 678 28.19 -23.60 7.07
N SER A 679 27.51 -22.44 7.06
CA SER A 679 26.23 -22.27 6.35
C SER A 679 26.40 -22.32 4.82
N LEU A 680 27.60 -22.04 4.32
CA LEU A 680 27.95 -22.14 2.91
C LEU A 680 28.10 -23.59 2.44
N GLU A 681 28.70 -24.46 3.25
CA GLU A 681 28.84 -25.89 2.97
C GLU A 681 27.50 -26.64 3.08
N LEU A 682 26.49 -26.08 3.77
CA LEU A 682 25.10 -26.53 3.69
C LEU A 682 24.48 -26.21 2.31
N MET A 683 24.80 -25.05 1.73
CA MET A 683 24.27 -24.58 0.44
C MET A 683 25.03 -25.09 -0.79
N ARG A 684 26.17 -25.78 -0.59
CA ARG A 684 26.94 -26.50 -1.61
C ARG A 684 26.23 -27.79 -2.07
N ARG A 685 25.05 -27.62 -2.65
CA ARG A 685 24.15 -28.68 -3.12
C ARG A 685 23.47 -28.31 -4.45
N CYS A 686 22.91 -29.31 -5.12
CA CYS A 686 22.06 -29.11 -6.29
C CYS A 686 20.87 -30.08 -6.26
N ARG A 687 19.86 -29.85 -7.11
CA ARG A 687 18.64 -30.69 -7.24
C ARG A 687 17.85 -30.84 -5.93
N HIS A 688 18.05 -29.94 -4.98
CA HIS A 688 17.15 -29.70 -3.86
C HIS A 688 15.92 -28.94 -4.33
N ALA A 689 14.85 -28.93 -3.52
CA ALA A 689 13.72 -28.04 -3.72
C ALA A 689 13.65 -26.98 -2.62
N ALA A 690 13.03 -25.84 -2.92
CA ALA A 690 12.84 -24.73 -1.99
C ALA A 690 11.38 -24.22 -2.04
N ALA A 691 10.87 -23.76 -0.90
CA ALA A 691 9.54 -23.16 -0.77
C ALA A 691 9.55 -22.09 0.33
N SER A 692 8.59 -21.16 0.32
CA SER A 692 8.46 -20.10 1.33
C SER A 692 7.09 -20.10 2.00
N VAL A 693 7.05 -19.74 3.28
CA VAL A 693 5.82 -19.51 4.06
C VAL A 693 6.04 -18.30 4.95
N GLY A 694 5.32 -17.21 4.70
CA GLY A 694 5.61 -15.91 5.31
C GLY A 694 7.05 -15.47 5.02
N VAL A 695 7.80 -15.09 6.06
CA VAL A 695 9.21 -14.69 5.95
C VAL A 695 10.21 -15.86 5.96
N ARG A 696 9.74 -17.11 6.09
CA ARG A 696 10.61 -18.31 6.16
C ARG A 696 10.81 -18.95 4.80
N ILE A 697 12.06 -19.33 4.53
CA ILE A 697 12.48 -20.11 3.36
C ILE A 697 12.89 -21.50 3.85
N TYR A 698 12.34 -22.53 3.23
CA TYR A 698 12.60 -23.93 3.53
C TYR A 698 13.28 -24.61 2.34
N VAL A 699 14.29 -25.43 2.61
CA VAL A 699 15.02 -26.22 1.61
C VAL A 699 15.08 -27.68 2.07
N TYR A 700 14.73 -28.63 1.20
CA TYR A 700 14.81 -30.06 1.49
C TYR A 700 15.77 -30.81 0.57
N GLY A 701 16.61 -31.66 1.18
CA GLY A 701 17.42 -32.68 0.51
C GLY A 701 18.28 -32.16 -0.65
N GLY A 702 18.36 -32.93 -1.72
CA GLY A 702 19.20 -32.66 -2.89
C GLY A 702 20.40 -33.59 -3.00
N LEU A 703 21.44 -33.13 -3.69
CA LEU A 703 22.64 -33.89 -4.03
C LEU A 703 23.90 -33.04 -3.77
N ARG A 704 24.88 -33.59 -3.05
CA ARG A 704 26.20 -32.99 -2.79
C ARG A 704 27.29 -34.02 -3.07
N GLY A 705 28.02 -33.83 -4.18
CA GLY A 705 28.84 -34.91 -4.75
C GLY A 705 27.95 -36.09 -5.15
N ASP A 706 28.34 -37.30 -4.75
CA ASP A 706 27.56 -38.54 -4.97
C ASP A 706 26.69 -38.91 -3.75
N ILE A 707 26.41 -37.96 -2.85
CA ILE A 707 25.60 -38.17 -1.64
C ILE A 707 24.23 -37.50 -1.80
N LEU A 708 23.16 -38.31 -1.76
CA LEU A 708 21.80 -37.80 -1.59
C LEU A 708 21.61 -37.29 -0.16
N LEU A 709 20.87 -36.18 -0.03
CA LEU A 709 20.61 -35.53 1.24
C LEU A 709 19.14 -35.71 1.64
N ASP A 710 18.90 -35.87 2.95
CA ASP A 710 17.61 -35.97 3.63
C ASP A 710 17.37 -34.80 4.61
N ASP A 711 18.33 -33.88 4.71
CA ASP A 711 18.28 -32.75 5.63
C ASP A 711 17.26 -31.70 5.21
N PHE A 712 16.64 -31.09 6.22
CA PHE A 712 15.73 -29.97 6.07
C PHE A 712 16.39 -28.72 6.67
N LEU A 713 16.43 -27.65 5.90
CA LEU A 713 17.06 -26.39 6.25
C LEU A 713 16.05 -25.25 6.26
N VAL A 714 16.25 -24.29 7.15
CA VAL A 714 15.49 -23.02 7.17
C VAL A 714 16.42 -21.83 7.03
N ALA A 715 15.90 -20.76 6.45
CA ALA A 715 16.39 -19.39 6.59
C ALA A 715 15.21 -18.45 6.89
N GLU A 716 15.46 -17.35 7.59
CA GLU A 716 14.49 -16.27 7.82
C GLU A 716 14.91 -15.02 7.07
N ASN A 717 13.97 -14.41 6.35
CA ASN A 717 14.15 -13.16 5.60
C ASN A 717 13.53 -12.01 6.41
N SER A 718 14.01 -11.81 7.64
CA SER A 718 13.56 -10.77 8.57
C SER A 718 14.68 -9.77 8.89
N PRO A 719 14.35 -8.54 9.36
CA PRO A 719 15.33 -7.54 9.79
C PRO A 719 16.20 -7.91 11.00
N SER A 720 15.85 -8.97 11.74
CA SER A 720 16.20 -9.15 13.14
C SER A 720 17.15 -10.34 13.38
N GLN A 721 18.46 -10.09 13.42
CA GLN A 721 19.40 -10.96 14.13
C GLN A 721 20.44 -10.14 14.90
N SER A 722 20.26 -10.09 16.23
CA SER A 722 21.23 -9.57 17.18
C SER A 722 21.41 -10.51 18.38
N ASP A 723 21.41 -11.83 18.12
CA ASP A 723 21.69 -12.86 19.13
C ASP A 723 23.19 -13.05 19.37
N MET A 724 23.85 -11.97 19.82
CA MET A 724 25.20 -12.03 20.39
C MET A 724 25.13 -12.19 21.91
N ASN A 725 24.50 -13.28 22.36
CA ASN A 725 24.60 -13.77 23.74
C ASN A 725 24.27 -15.27 23.84
N SER A 726 25.25 -16.09 23.48
CA SER A 726 25.37 -17.47 23.96
C SER A 726 26.72 -17.59 24.67
N PRO A 727 26.79 -18.03 25.94
CA PRO A 727 28.05 -18.06 26.68
C PRO A 727 29.01 -19.09 26.07
N ILE A 728 30.26 -18.68 25.88
CA ILE A 728 31.34 -19.56 25.40
C ILE A 728 31.56 -20.68 26.44
N SER A 729 31.32 -21.93 26.04
CA SER A 729 31.76 -23.11 26.77
C SER A 729 33.04 -23.68 26.16
N THR A 730 34.03 -23.93 27.01
CA THR A 730 35.34 -24.49 26.66
C THR A 730 35.51 -25.91 27.25
N PRO A 731 36.45 -26.73 26.73
CA PRO A 731 36.23 -28.17 26.52
C PRO A 731 36.60 -29.04 27.76
N GLU A 732 36.32 -30.35 27.86
CA GLU A 732 36.80 -31.41 26.95
C GLU A 732 36.02 -32.76 26.97
N LYS A 733 35.97 -33.39 25.78
CA LYS A 733 36.21 -34.81 25.42
C LYS A 733 35.48 -35.98 26.12
N ASN A 734 35.02 -36.90 25.23
CA ASN A 734 34.89 -38.36 25.40
C ASN A 734 33.75 -38.89 26.32
N SER A 735 33.02 -39.96 25.97
CA SER A 735 33.00 -40.74 24.71
C SER A 735 31.76 -41.66 24.56
N ARG A 736 31.44 -41.98 23.29
CA ARG A 736 30.69 -43.15 22.79
C ARG A 736 29.16 -43.23 23.06
N SER A 737 28.52 -43.94 22.13
CA SER A 737 27.08 -44.13 21.91
C SER A 737 26.53 -45.41 22.54
N THR A 738 25.21 -45.47 22.82
CA THR A 738 24.27 -46.40 22.12
C THR A 738 22.77 -46.13 22.40
N SER A 739 21.93 -46.73 21.56
CA SER A 739 20.46 -46.79 21.48
C SER A 739 19.66 -47.17 22.75
N PRO A 740 18.32 -46.92 22.78
CA PRO A 740 17.48 -47.12 23.97
C PRO A 740 16.83 -48.52 24.14
N ARG A 741 16.42 -48.80 25.40
CA ARG A 741 15.50 -49.85 25.91
C ARG A 741 15.95 -51.32 25.98
N SER A 742 16.31 -51.76 27.20
CA SER A 742 15.49 -52.72 28.00
C SER A 742 16.00 -52.77 29.48
N PRO A 743 15.21 -53.23 30.47
CA PRO A 743 15.42 -52.83 31.89
C PRO A 743 15.94 -53.92 32.84
N GLN A 744 16.55 -53.51 33.96
CA GLN A 744 16.37 -54.08 35.31
C GLN A 744 16.92 -53.16 36.42
N SER A 745 16.73 -53.55 37.69
CA SER A 745 16.84 -52.74 38.92
C SER A 745 17.85 -53.35 39.93
N PRO A 746 17.95 -52.88 41.20
CA PRO A 746 18.29 -51.53 41.67
C PRO A 746 19.53 -51.52 42.60
N GLY A 747 20.09 -50.35 42.94
CA GLY A 747 21.16 -50.21 43.94
C GLY A 747 21.36 -48.77 44.44
N SER A 748 21.73 -48.61 45.71
CA SER A 748 21.84 -47.34 46.46
C SER A 748 22.88 -47.48 47.59
N PRO A 749 23.16 -46.47 48.44
CA PRO A 749 23.40 -45.03 48.22
C PRO A 749 24.76 -44.57 48.88
N THR A 750 24.80 -43.36 49.46
CA THR A 750 25.81 -42.79 50.42
C THR A 750 27.11 -42.18 49.87
N ASN A 751 27.74 -41.17 50.50
CA ASN A 751 27.29 -40.07 51.39
C ASN A 751 28.39 -38.97 51.52
N GLY A 752 27.98 -37.73 51.85
CA GLY A 752 28.74 -36.73 52.64
C GLY A 752 29.96 -36.03 52.02
N GLU A 753 30.57 -35.01 52.65
CA GLU A 753 30.10 -34.06 53.68
C GLU A 753 31.14 -32.93 53.93
N ASN A 754 30.71 -31.75 54.43
CA ASN A 754 31.50 -30.74 55.20
C ASN A 754 32.68 -30.00 54.47
N GLU A 755 33.20 -28.82 54.85
CA GLU A 755 32.85 -27.71 55.79
C GLU A 755 33.57 -26.41 55.26
N VAL A 756 32.94 -25.22 55.13
CA VAL A 756 32.73 -24.10 56.10
C VAL A 756 33.99 -23.28 56.51
N ALA A 757 33.95 -21.96 56.19
CA ALA A 757 34.45 -20.76 56.95
C ALA A 757 35.15 -19.69 56.06
N SER A 758 35.26 -18.39 56.41
CA SER A 758 34.35 -17.42 57.06
C SER A 758 34.95 -15.98 56.98
N PHE A 759 34.12 -14.94 57.16
CA PHE A 759 34.44 -13.47 57.13
C PHE A 759 34.91 -12.90 55.76
N GLY A 760 34.58 -11.68 55.35
CA GLY A 760 33.69 -10.65 55.92
C GLY A 760 34.22 -9.21 55.72
N THR A 761 33.43 -8.13 55.60
CA THR A 761 31.98 -7.94 55.45
C THR A 761 31.71 -6.49 54.98
N LEU A 762 30.74 -6.25 54.06
CA LEU A 762 29.81 -5.08 53.95
C LEU A 762 29.42 -4.72 52.49
N ARG A 763 28.18 -5.03 52.08
CA ARG A 763 27.37 -4.26 51.09
C ARG A 763 25.88 -4.38 51.42
N PHE A 764 25.11 -3.34 51.09
CA PHE A 764 23.67 -3.26 51.34
C PHE A 764 22.88 -4.30 50.51
N HIS A 765 21.73 -4.72 51.04
CA HIS A 765 20.81 -5.65 50.37
C HIS A 765 19.65 -4.92 49.69
N SER A 766 19.41 -5.24 48.44
CA SER A 766 18.06 -5.41 47.87
C SER A 766 18.16 -6.33 46.64
N GLY A 767 17.39 -7.41 46.62
CA GLY A 767 17.32 -8.34 45.49
C GLY A 767 16.06 -8.08 44.65
N PRO A 768 16.03 -8.52 43.38
CA PRO A 768 14.82 -8.48 42.58
C PRO A 768 13.82 -9.53 43.07
N ASN A 769 12.62 -9.12 43.46
CA ASN A 769 11.55 -10.06 43.83
C ASN A 769 10.97 -10.74 42.59
N SER A 770 10.68 -12.04 42.72
CA SER A 770 9.70 -12.71 41.87
C SER A 770 8.34 -12.05 42.05
N MET A 771 7.58 -11.86 40.98
CA MET A 771 6.15 -11.52 41.12
C MET A 771 5.39 -12.74 41.62
N ASP A 772 4.53 -12.53 42.61
CA ASP A 772 3.74 -13.57 43.26
C ASP A 772 2.30 -13.60 42.73
N ARG A 773 1.66 -14.77 42.76
CA ARG A 773 0.42 -15.06 42.03
C ARG A 773 -0.79 -14.28 42.57
N ASP A 774 -0.84 -14.06 43.89
CA ASP A 774 -1.83 -13.23 44.59
C ASP A 774 -1.87 -11.77 44.08
N SER A 775 -0.81 -11.30 43.41
CA SER A 775 -0.74 -9.94 42.87
C SER A 775 -1.72 -9.70 41.71
N MET A 776 -2.05 -10.74 40.95
CA MET A 776 -2.97 -10.62 39.80
C MET A 776 -4.44 -10.67 40.20
N GLU A 777 -4.80 -11.41 41.26
CA GLU A 777 -6.19 -11.48 41.71
C GLU A 777 -6.65 -10.13 42.31
N LYS A 778 -5.78 -9.43 43.04
CA LYS A 778 -6.08 -8.09 43.58
C LYS A 778 -6.20 -7.00 42.50
N LEU A 779 -5.57 -7.18 41.34
CA LEU A 779 -5.78 -6.31 40.18
C LEU A 779 -7.14 -6.58 39.50
N ALA A 780 -7.62 -7.82 39.52
CA ALA A 780 -8.95 -8.16 39.03
C ALA A 780 -10.07 -7.62 39.96
N GLU A 781 -9.91 -7.74 41.29
CA GLU A 781 -10.86 -7.18 42.27
C GLU A 781 -10.99 -5.66 42.15
N ALA A 782 -9.86 -4.94 41.97
CA ALA A 782 -9.89 -3.49 41.79
C ALA A 782 -10.69 -3.06 40.54
N SER A 783 -10.53 -3.79 39.43
CA SER A 783 -11.25 -3.50 38.18
C SER A 783 -12.74 -3.88 38.23
N ALA A 784 -13.11 -4.87 39.06
CA ALA A 784 -14.51 -5.21 39.31
C ALA A 784 -15.25 -4.14 40.13
N ALA A 785 -14.58 -3.54 41.13
CA ALA A 785 -15.18 -2.49 41.97
C ALA A 785 -15.56 -1.21 41.19
N GLU A 786 -14.77 -0.83 40.18
CA GLU A 786 -15.12 0.28 39.28
C GLU A 786 -16.36 -0.01 38.42
N ALA A 787 -16.57 -1.27 38.02
CA ALA A 787 -17.72 -1.67 37.20
C ALA A 787 -19.05 -1.64 37.98
N GLU A 788 -19.05 -2.01 39.27
CA GLU A 788 -20.25 -1.90 40.11
C GLU A 788 -20.62 -0.44 40.42
N ALA A 789 -19.62 0.43 40.64
CA ALA A 789 -19.84 1.86 40.85
C ALA A 789 -20.56 2.53 39.67
N ALA A 790 -20.21 2.16 38.43
CA ALA A 790 -20.91 2.65 37.24
C ALA A 790 -22.37 2.20 37.15
N SER A 791 -22.68 0.96 37.57
CA SER A 791 -24.06 0.43 37.54
C SER A 791 -24.98 1.09 38.58
N ALA A 792 -24.45 1.45 39.75
CA ALA A 792 -25.22 2.07 40.82
C ALA A 792 -25.79 3.46 40.44
N VAL A 793 -25.11 4.20 39.56
CA VAL A 793 -25.58 5.52 39.08
C VAL A 793 -26.81 5.37 38.17
N TRP A 794 -26.89 4.29 37.38
CA TRP A 794 -27.95 4.10 36.38
C TRP A 794 -29.31 3.73 37.00
N GLN A 795 -29.33 3.02 38.14
CA GLN A 795 -30.58 2.61 38.79
C GLN A 795 -31.33 3.77 39.47
N ASN A 796 -30.63 4.80 39.95
CA ASN A 796 -31.24 5.96 40.62
C ASN A 796 -32.00 6.92 39.67
N VAL A 797 -32.00 6.67 38.36
CA VAL A 797 -32.71 7.50 37.36
C VAL A 797 -34.11 6.93 37.02
N GLN A 798 -34.42 5.68 37.39
CA GLN A 798 -35.72 5.04 37.10
C GLN A 798 -36.71 5.03 38.28
N THR A 799 -36.29 5.38 39.49
CA THR A 799 -37.16 5.44 40.69
C THR A 799 -37.70 6.85 40.95
N GLY A 800 -38.21 7.51 39.90
CA GLY A 800 -38.48 8.96 39.89
C GLY A 800 -39.88 9.46 39.51
N ALA A 801 -40.78 8.61 38.97
CA ALA A 801 -42.18 8.96 38.73
C ALA A 801 -43.06 7.73 38.48
N SER A 802 -44.03 7.47 39.36
CA SER A 802 -45.08 6.46 39.19
C SER A 802 -46.46 7.10 38.98
N THR A 803 -47.12 6.75 37.86
CA THR A 803 -48.52 6.27 37.70
C THR A 803 -49.57 6.44 38.83
N PRO A 804 -50.90 6.44 38.57
CA PRO A 804 -51.58 5.96 37.34
C PRO A 804 -52.76 6.85 36.83
N GLU A 805 -53.45 6.44 35.76
CA GLU A 805 -54.85 5.92 35.80
C GLU A 805 -55.33 5.40 34.43
N GLU A 806 -56.38 4.58 34.42
CA GLU A 806 -56.93 3.83 33.27
C GLU A 806 -58.39 4.23 32.96
N THR A 807 -58.90 3.97 31.74
CA THR A 807 -60.31 3.59 31.40
C THR A 807 -60.46 3.41 29.87
N SER A 808 -60.72 2.19 29.37
CA SER A 808 -62.03 1.63 28.92
C SER A 808 -62.73 2.45 27.80
N VAL A 809 -62.83 2.03 26.52
CA VAL A 809 -63.43 0.81 25.89
C VAL A 809 -64.97 0.87 25.77
N SER A 810 -65.49 0.43 24.61
CA SER A 810 -66.89 0.05 24.25
C SER A 810 -67.99 1.13 24.22
N ASP A 811 -68.99 1.13 23.30
CA ASP A 811 -69.12 0.56 21.93
C ASP A 811 -70.00 1.55 21.11
N ASP A 812 -71.11 1.36 20.36
CA ASP A 812 -71.98 0.25 19.86
C ASP A 812 -72.90 0.87 18.75
N ASN A 813 -73.57 0.23 17.77
CA ASN A 813 -73.79 -1.16 17.33
C ASN A 813 -73.84 -1.21 15.77
N SER A 814 -74.24 -2.36 15.20
CA SER A 814 -74.46 -2.68 13.78
C SER A 814 -75.93 -2.57 13.30
N GLN A 815 -76.16 -2.40 11.98
CA GLN A 815 -77.29 -2.91 11.16
C GLN A 815 -76.97 -2.76 9.65
N VAL A 816 -77.49 -3.53 8.67
CA VAL A 816 -77.83 -4.97 8.55
C VAL A 816 -78.12 -5.32 7.05
N ALA A 817 -77.81 -6.55 6.61
CA ALA A 817 -78.31 -7.30 5.44
C ALA A 817 -78.31 -6.73 3.97
N ASP A 818 -77.37 -7.27 3.17
CA ASP A 818 -77.59 -8.11 1.96
C ASP A 818 -78.22 -7.67 0.60
N THR A 819 -77.47 -8.09 -0.45
CA THR A 819 -77.84 -8.64 -1.78
C THR A 819 -78.07 -7.80 -3.06
N THR A 820 -77.36 -8.27 -4.11
CA THR A 820 -77.68 -8.35 -5.56
C THR A 820 -77.60 -7.15 -6.52
N SER A 821 -76.51 -7.15 -7.31
CA SER A 821 -76.42 -7.13 -8.80
C SER A 821 -77.00 -6.00 -9.67
N GLU A 822 -76.13 -5.53 -10.60
CA GLU A 822 -76.45 -4.83 -11.88
C GLU A 822 -77.15 -3.46 -11.74
N GLY A 823 -77.01 -2.48 -12.64
CA GLY A 823 -76.30 -2.35 -13.93
C GLY A 823 -76.82 -1.08 -14.64
N SER A 824 -76.29 -0.70 -15.83
CA SER A 824 -76.66 0.51 -16.62
C SER A 824 -76.22 1.86 -15.96
N ASP A 825 -75.46 2.75 -16.61
CA ASP A 825 -75.77 3.65 -17.75
C ASP A 825 -76.76 4.78 -17.36
N ASN A 826 -76.59 6.06 -17.72
CA ASN A 826 -75.58 6.75 -18.54
C ASN A 826 -75.56 8.26 -18.19
N GLU A 827 -74.39 8.92 -18.24
CA GLU A 827 -74.28 10.30 -18.77
C GLU A 827 -72.85 10.60 -19.26
N VAL A 828 -72.68 11.59 -20.15
CA VAL A 828 -71.70 11.48 -21.25
C VAL A 828 -70.29 12.04 -20.95
N ASP A 829 -69.33 11.11 -21.11
CA ASP A 829 -67.88 11.22 -21.31
C ASP A 829 -67.34 12.56 -21.91
N VAL A 830 -66.42 13.22 -21.17
CA VAL A 830 -65.56 14.30 -21.69
C VAL A 830 -64.08 13.89 -21.55
N ARG A 831 -63.53 13.29 -22.60
CA ARG A 831 -62.12 12.85 -22.61
C ARG A 831 -61.16 14.02 -22.82
N LEU A 832 -60.44 14.39 -21.77
CA LEU A 832 -59.20 15.16 -21.92
C LEU A 832 -58.10 14.25 -22.50
N HIS A 833 -57.60 14.61 -23.67
CA HIS A 833 -56.53 13.88 -24.36
C HIS A 833 -55.20 14.05 -23.58
N PRO A 834 -54.35 13.00 -23.42
CA PRO A 834 -53.23 13.00 -22.45
C PRO A 834 -51.99 13.82 -22.88
N ARG A 835 -52.16 14.94 -23.59
CA ARG A 835 -51.07 15.81 -24.07
C ARG A 835 -51.48 17.28 -24.02
N ALA A 836 -51.01 18.00 -23.01
CA ALA A 836 -51.08 19.46 -22.98
C ALA A 836 -50.01 20.10 -23.89
N VAL A 837 -50.24 21.34 -24.32
CA VAL A 837 -49.31 22.14 -25.14
C VAL A 837 -49.27 23.55 -24.57
N VAL A 838 -48.07 24.05 -24.24
CA VAL A 838 -47.86 25.40 -23.70
C VAL A 838 -47.27 26.30 -24.78
N VAL A 839 -47.84 27.50 -24.92
CA VAL A 839 -47.34 28.55 -25.82
C VAL A 839 -46.91 29.75 -24.99
N ALA A 840 -45.62 30.09 -25.03
CA ALA A 840 -45.10 31.28 -24.37
C ALA A 840 -45.53 32.54 -25.15
N LYS A 841 -46.02 33.56 -24.42
CA LYS A 841 -46.36 34.87 -25.00
C LYS A 841 -45.18 35.82 -24.80
N GLU A 842 -44.47 36.13 -25.88
CA GLU A 842 -43.26 36.96 -25.85
C GLU A 842 -43.51 38.39 -25.34
N THR A 843 -42.45 38.99 -24.78
CA THR A 843 -42.16 40.42 -24.96
C THR A 843 -40.70 40.62 -25.39
N VAL A 844 -40.49 40.69 -26.71
CA VAL A 844 -39.32 41.29 -27.40
C VAL A 844 -37.95 40.61 -27.19
N GLY A 845 -37.55 39.74 -28.13
CA GLY A 845 -36.14 39.33 -28.28
C GLY A 845 -35.87 38.07 -29.13
N ASN A 846 -36.00 38.18 -30.46
CA ASN A 846 -35.69 37.16 -31.50
C ASN A 846 -35.20 35.77 -31.01
N LEU A 847 -36.13 34.86 -30.71
CA LEU A 847 -35.85 33.42 -30.68
C LEU A 847 -37.11 32.58 -30.96
N GLY A 848 -37.70 32.80 -32.15
CA GLY A 848 -38.94 32.13 -32.54
C GLY A 848 -38.76 30.61 -32.76
N GLY A 849 -39.62 29.81 -32.10
CA GLY A 849 -39.87 28.43 -32.49
C GLY A 849 -39.40 27.32 -31.54
N MET A 850 -39.81 27.34 -30.26
CA MET A 850 -39.77 26.16 -29.39
C MET A 850 -41.08 25.95 -28.63
N VAL A 851 -42.02 25.20 -29.22
CA VAL A 851 -43.10 24.55 -28.48
C VAL A 851 -42.53 23.32 -27.78
N ARG A 852 -42.58 23.26 -26.45
CA ARG A 852 -42.22 22.06 -25.67
C ARG A 852 -43.47 21.31 -25.25
N GLN A 853 -43.31 19.99 -25.17
CA GLN A 853 -44.31 19.06 -24.65
C GLN A 853 -43.69 18.35 -23.45
N LEU A 854 -44.41 18.33 -22.32
CA LEU A 854 -43.93 17.88 -21.02
C LEU A 854 -44.86 16.78 -20.46
N SER A 855 -44.33 15.90 -19.60
CA SER A 855 -45.16 14.97 -18.81
C SER A 855 -45.89 15.70 -17.67
N LEU A 856 -46.86 15.02 -17.05
CA LEU A 856 -47.58 15.55 -15.90
C LEU A 856 -46.62 15.83 -14.72
N ASP A 857 -45.67 14.92 -14.49
CA ASP A 857 -44.64 15.06 -13.44
C ASP A 857 -43.70 16.24 -13.72
N GLN A 858 -43.36 16.49 -14.99
CA GLN A 858 -42.57 17.65 -15.37
C GLN A 858 -43.33 18.96 -15.13
N PHE A 859 -44.64 18.98 -15.40
CA PHE A 859 -45.50 20.14 -15.15
C PHE A 859 -45.64 20.46 -13.65
N GLU A 860 -45.84 19.45 -12.78
CA GLU A 860 -45.83 19.66 -11.33
C GLU A 860 -44.49 20.21 -10.82
N ASN A 861 -43.37 19.75 -11.39
CA ASN A 861 -42.04 20.22 -10.98
C ASN A 861 -41.70 21.63 -11.50
N GLU A 862 -42.25 22.08 -12.64
CA GLU A 862 -42.10 23.49 -13.05
C GLU A 862 -42.82 24.46 -12.12
N SER A 863 -43.94 24.07 -11.49
CA SER A 863 -44.64 24.92 -10.51
C SER A 863 -43.74 25.33 -9.33
N ARG A 864 -42.85 24.43 -8.89
CA ARG A 864 -41.91 24.68 -7.79
C ARG A 864 -40.81 25.69 -8.15
N ARG A 865 -40.52 25.89 -9.44
CA ARG A 865 -39.54 26.89 -9.92
C ARG A 865 -40.03 28.34 -9.79
N MET A 866 -41.32 28.57 -9.54
CA MET A 866 -41.92 29.91 -9.46
C MET A 866 -42.11 30.44 -8.02
N ILE A 867 -41.80 29.65 -6.99
CA ILE A 867 -42.03 30.03 -5.58
C ILE A 867 -40.75 30.63 -4.99
N THR A 868 -40.70 31.96 -4.89
CA THR A 868 -39.64 32.67 -4.15
C THR A 868 -39.95 32.65 -2.65
N PRO A 869 -39.05 32.16 -1.78
CA PRO A 869 -39.32 32.12 -0.34
C PRO A 869 -39.18 33.52 0.29
N GLN A 870 -40.30 34.09 0.76
CA GLN A 870 -40.30 35.18 1.73
C GLN A 870 -40.59 34.64 3.13
N ASN A 871 -39.83 35.12 4.11
CA ASN A 871 -39.91 34.84 5.55
C ASN A 871 -39.75 33.38 5.98
N GLU A 872 -38.70 33.12 6.76
CA GLU A 872 -38.93 32.73 8.16
C GLU A 872 -37.73 33.12 9.04
N LEU A 873 -37.99 33.30 10.34
CA LEU A 873 -36.99 33.65 11.36
C LEU A 873 -36.89 32.53 12.40
N SER A 874 -35.84 32.58 13.23
CA SER A 874 -35.63 31.76 14.44
C SER A 874 -35.46 30.24 14.26
N ASN A 875 -34.21 29.81 14.08
CA ASN A 875 -33.64 28.68 14.83
C ASN A 875 -32.11 28.81 14.90
N PRO A 876 -31.43 28.34 15.96
CA PRO A 876 -29.99 28.54 16.13
C PRO A 876 -29.20 27.60 15.20
N THR A 877 -28.66 28.14 14.12
CA THR A 877 -27.84 27.39 13.15
C THR A 877 -26.57 26.85 13.79
N LYS A 878 -26.40 25.51 13.81
CA LYS A 878 -25.08 24.89 13.95
C LYS A 878 -24.21 25.40 12.79
N LYS A 879 -23.09 26.06 13.09
CA LYS A 879 -22.13 26.51 12.08
C LYS A 879 -21.39 25.30 11.49
N PHE A 880 -21.84 24.79 10.35
CA PHE A 880 -21.01 23.90 9.53
C PHE A 880 -19.78 24.67 9.05
N MET A 881 -18.59 24.11 9.23
CA MET A 881 -17.37 24.65 8.64
C MET A 881 -17.44 24.49 7.12
N ARG A 882 -17.48 25.61 6.40
CA ARG A 882 -17.57 25.64 4.94
C ARG A 882 -16.20 25.32 4.32
N GLN A 883 -15.77 24.07 4.43
CA GLN A 883 -14.60 23.55 3.70
C GLN A 883 -14.84 23.75 2.20
N LYS A 884 -14.13 24.71 1.61
CA LYS A 884 -14.02 24.81 0.15
C LYS A 884 -13.03 23.74 -0.29
N SER A 885 -13.40 22.89 -1.25
CA SER A 885 -12.37 22.12 -1.97
C SER A 885 -11.38 23.12 -2.58
N PRO A 886 -10.06 22.88 -2.50
CA PRO A 886 -9.09 23.69 -3.21
C PRO A 886 -9.41 23.75 -4.70
N GLN A 887 -9.32 24.96 -5.26
CA GLN A 887 -9.18 25.26 -6.69
C GLN A 887 -10.22 24.64 -7.67
N GLY A 888 -11.37 24.18 -7.19
CA GLY A 888 -12.48 23.76 -8.06
C GLY A 888 -12.22 22.48 -8.88
N LEU A 889 -11.34 21.60 -8.40
CA LEU A 889 -10.99 20.31 -9.02
C LEU A 889 -12.22 19.48 -9.42
N HIS A 890 -13.24 19.43 -8.56
CA HIS A 890 -14.51 18.76 -8.87
C HIS A 890 -15.20 19.33 -10.13
N LYS A 891 -15.08 20.64 -10.39
CA LYS A 891 -15.60 21.30 -11.62
C LYS A 891 -14.72 21.02 -12.84
N LYS A 892 -13.39 20.87 -12.68
CA LYS A 892 -12.48 20.35 -13.73
C LYS A 892 -12.92 18.95 -14.15
N ILE A 893 -13.14 18.05 -13.18
CA ILE A 893 -13.55 16.65 -13.45
C ILE A 893 -14.92 16.60 -14.11
N ILE A 894 -15.94 17.24 -13.54
CA ILE A 894 -17.31 17.23 -14.08
C ILE A 894 -17.34 17.81 -15.50
N SER A 895 -16.70 18.96 -15.76
CA SER A 895 -16.68 19.55 -17.12
C SER A 895 -15.85 18.75 -18.14
N THR A 896 -14.97 17.86 -17.69
CA THR A 896 -14.19 16.96 -18.54
C THR A 896 -14.92 15.63 -18.82
N LEU A 897 -15.50 15.02 -17.79
CA LEU A 897 -16.05 13.67 -17.84
C LEU A 897 -17.57 13.60 -18.05
N LEU A 898 -18.37 14.51 -17.44
CA LEU A 898 -19.84 14.47 -17.51
C LEU A 898 -20.35 15.00 -18.86
N ARG A 899 -20.13 14.20 -19.91
CA ARG A 899 -20.35 14.59 -21.32
C ARG A 899 -21.26 13.60 -22.05
N ALA A 900 -22.37 13.20 -21.41
CA ALA A 900 -23.32 12.16 -21.83
C ALA A 900 -23.43 11.93 -23.36
N ARG A 901 -23.78 12.99 -24.13
CA ARG A 901 -23.95 12.95 -25.60
C ARG A 901 -22.68 12.75 -26.45
N ASN A 902 -21.54 13.22 -25.94
CA ASN A 902 -20.36 13.55 -26.74
C ASN A 902 -19.05 12.99 -26.16
N TRP A 903 -19.10 12.16 -25.13
CA TRP A 903 -17.91 11.52 -24.58
C TRP A 903 -17.30 10.54 -25.57
N LYS A 904 -15.97 10.52 -25.64
CA LYS A 904 -15.17 9.59 -26.45
C LYS A 904 -13.90 9.23 -25.69
N ALA A 905 -13.46 7.98 -25.79
CA ALA A 905 -12.24 7.50 -25.14
C ALA A 905 -10.99 8.29 -25.61
N PRO A 906 -10.10 8.74 -24.70
CA PRO A 906 -8.90 9.48 -25.08
C PRO A 906 -7.88 8.63 -25.86
N LEU A 907 -7.51 9.06 -27.06
CA LEU A 907 -6.56 8.35 -27.95
C LEU A 907 -5.21 8.01 -27.29
N ASN A 908 -4.72 8.88 -26.40
CA ASN A 908 -3.41 8.73 -25.76
C ASN A 908 -3.43 7.75 -24.56
N ARG A 909 -4.60 7.27 -24.13
CA ARG A 909 -4.88 6.48 -22.90
C ARG A 909 -4.42 7.09 -21.55
N LYS A 910 -3.41 7.96 -21.50
CA LYS A 910 -2.99 8.71 -20.31
C LYS A 910 -4.20 9.39 -19.65
N PHE A 911 -4.28 9.28 -18.32
CA PHE A 911 -5.32 9.93 -17.53
C PHE A 911 -5.06 11.45 -17.41
N PHE A 912 -6.14 12.22 -17.20
CA PHE A 912 -6.11 13.69 -17.26
C PHE A 912 -5.92 14.39 -15.91
N LEU A 913 -5.97 13.61 -14.81
CA LEU A 913 -5.52 14.01 -13.49
C LEU A 913 -4.13 13.42 -13.23
N ASP A 914 -3.32 14.12 -12.46
CA ASP A 914 -2.11 13.57 -11.85
C ASP A 914 -2.42 12.84 -10.53
N SER A 915 -1.38 12.30 -9.89
CA SER A 915 -1.48 11.61 -8.60
C SER A 915 -2.01 12.53 -7.49
N TYR A 916 -1.49 13.76 -7.40
CA TYR A 916 -1.92 14.74 -6.40
C TYR A 916 -3.40 15.11 -6.54
N GLU A 917 -3.90 15.38 -7.75
CA GLU A 917 -5.32 15.64 -8.00
C GLU A 917 -6.21 14.44 -7.66
N VAL A 918 -5.78 13.20 -7.92
CA VAL A 918 -6.50 12.01 -7.42
C VAL A 918 -6.49 11.96 -5.89
N GLY A 919 -5.37 12.35 -5.26
CA GLY A 919 -5.21 12.43 -3.81
C GLY A 919 -6.20 13.38 -3.13
N GLU A 920 -6.26 14.62 -3.62
CA GLU A 920 -7.20 15.68 -3.19
C GLU A 920 -8.65 15.24 -3.36
N LEU A 921 -8.99 14.64 -4.52
CA LEU A 921 -10.34 14.13 -4.78
C LEU A 921 -10.73 13.02 -3.80
N CYS A 922 -9.82 12.06 -3.57
CA CYS A 922 -10.06 11.00 -2.59
C CYS A 922 -10.20 11.58 -1.19
N TYR A 923 -9.32 12.48 -0.76
CA TYR A 923 -9.41 13.09 0.58
C TYR A 923 -10.73 13.84 0.79
N ALA A 924 -11.15 14.67 -0.17
CA ALA A 924 -12.40 15.42 -0.08
C ALA A 924 -13.65 14.52 0.00
N ALA A 925 -13.66 13.38 -0.71
CA ALA A 925 -14.77 12.42 -0.64
C ALA A 925 -14.72 11.54 0.61
N GLU A 926 -13.52 11.15 1.07
CA GLU A 926 -13.28 10.38 2.30
C GLU A 926 -13.82 11.12 3.53
N GLN A 927 -13.60 12.44 3.64
CA GLN A 927 -14.17 13.26 4.72
C GLN A 927 -15.71 13.29 4.74
N ILE A 928 -16.37 13.05 3.60
CA ILE A 928 -17.83 12.93 3.52
C ILE A 928 -18.25 11.53 3.98
N PHE A 929 -17.66 10.47 3.41
CA PHE A 929 -17.99 9.09 3.75
C PHE A 929 -17.74 8.74 5.24
N MET A 930 -16.79 9.42 5.89
CA MET A 930 -16.57 9.36 7.35
C MET A 930 -17.75 9.84 8.19
N GLN A 931 -18.59 10.75 7.67
CA GLN A 931 -19.73 11.34 8.39
C GLN A 931 -21.06 10.61 8.07
N GLU A 932 -21.14 9.90 6.95
CA GLU A 932 -22.32 9.13 6.56
C GLU A 932 -22.49 7.86 7.42
N PRO A 933 -23.73 7.40 7.69
CA PRO A 933 -23.97 6.13 8.36
C PRO A 933 -23.63 4.92 7.48
N THR A 934 -23.33 3.77 8.07
CA THR A 934 -22.99 2.55 7.31
C THR A 934 -24.18 2.00 6.50
N VAL A 935 -25.41 2.33 6.90
CA VAL A 935 -26.63 2.18 6.10
C VAL A 935 -27.24 3.56 5.85
N LEU A 936 -27.13 4.04 4.60
CA LEU A 936 -27.68 5.34 4.17
C LEU A 936 -29.22 5.36 4.29
N GLN A 937 -29.80 6.52 4.58
CA GLN A 937 -31.25 6.68 4.80
C GLN A 937 -31.84 7.64 3.75
N LEU A 938 -32.50 7.10 2.73
CA LEU A 938 -32.86 7.81 1.50
C LEU A 938 -34.38 8.01 1.36
N LYS A 939 -34.77 8.99 0.54
CA LYS A 939 -36.18 9.32 0.24
C LYS A 939 -36.49 9.22 -1.25
N ALA A 940 -37.74 8.96 -1.60
CA ALA A 940 -38.17 8.87 -2.98
C ALA A 940 -38.50 10.27 -3.58
N PRO A 941 -38.13 10.53 -4.86
CA PRO A 941 -37.66 9.57 -5.84
C PRO A 941 -36.13 9.38 -5.88
N VAL A 942 -35.69 8.18 -6.30
CA VAL A 942 -34.27 7.80 -6.44
C VAL A 942 -34.06 7.06 -7.77
N LYS A 943 -32.92 7.30 -8.44
CA LYS A 943 -32.38 6.40 -9.48
C LYS A 943 -31.35 5.47 -8.87
N VAL A 944 -31.54 4.16 -9.03
CA VAL A 944 -30.60 3.14 -8.55
C VAL A 944 -29.83 2.57 -9.75
N PHE A 945 -28.51 2.50 -9.63
CA PHE A 945 -27.56 1.98 -10.61
C PHE A 945 -26.88 0.74 -10.03
N GLY A 946 -26.96 -0.39 -10.74
CA GLY A 946 -26.23 -1.62 -10.43
C GLY A 946 -24.76 -1.53 -10.86
N ASP A 947 -24.10 -2.68 -10.99
CA ASP A 947 -22.66 -2.75 -11.26
C ASP A 947 -22.28 -1.98 -12.54
N LEU A 948 -21.20 -1.19 -12.44
CA LEU A 948 -20.70 -0.37 -13.55
C LEU A 948 -19.45 -0.96 -14.23
N HIS A 949 -18.69 -1.80 -13.53
CA HIS A 949 -17.49 -2.51 -13.99
C HIS A 949 -16.46 -1.64 -14.75
N GLY A 950 -16.33 -0.35 -14.43
CA GLY A 950 -15.46 0.57 -15.19
C GLY A 950 -15.90 0.82 -16.65
N GLN A 951 -17.13 0.47 -17.03
CA GLN A 951 -17.70 0.68 -18.36
C GLN A 951 -18.28 2.11 -18.50
N PHE A 952 -17.41 3.12 -18.35
CA PHE A 952 -17.77 4.55 -18.35
C PHE A 952 -18.66 5.00 -19.52
N GLY A 953 -18.49 4.41 -20.71
CA GLY A 953 -19.32 4.71 -21.88
C GLY A 953 -20.81 4.39 -21.67
N ASP A 954 -21.14 3.31 -20.95
CA ASP A 954 -22.52 2.94 -20.65
C ASP A 954 -23.13 3.83 -19.57
N LEU A 955 -22.34 4.26 -18.58
CA LEU A 955 -22.75 5.31 -17.62
C LEU A 955 -23.13 6.61 -18.34
N MET A 956 -22.35 7.03 -19.34
CA MET A 956 -22.66 8.22 -20.15
C MET A 956 -23.94 8.05 -21.00
N ARG A 957 -24.22 6.84 -21.49
CA ARG A 957 -25.44 6.54 -22.26
C ARG A 957 -26.69 6.56 -21.38
N LEU A 958 -26.63 5.91 -20.20
CA LEU A 958 -27.69 5.97 -19.18
C LEU A 958 -28.00 7.42 -18.77
N PHE A 959 -26.96 8.24 -18.64
CA PHE A 959 -27.07 9.67 -18.34
C PHE A 959 -27.70 10.51 -19.46
N ASP A 960 -27.55 10.15 -20.75
CA ASP A 960 -28.20 10.89 -21.84
C ASP A 960 -29.67 10.48 -22.03
N GLU A 961 -29.94 9.17 -22.07
CA GLU A 961 -31.29 8.59 -22.24
C GLU A 961 -32.21 8.95 -21.07
N TYR A 962 -31.70 8.82 -19.83
CA TYR A 962 -32.53 8.84 -18.62
C TYR A 962 -32.22 9.99 -17.66
N GLY A 963 -31.46 11.00 -18.11
CA GLY A 963 -31.12 12.20 -17.34
C GLY A 963 -29.91 12.02 -16.43
N PHE A 964 -29.18 13.13 -16.20
CA PHE A 964 -27.85 13.13 -15.59
C PHE A 964 -27.71 14.15 -14.44
N PRO A 965 -26.80 13.91 -13.48
CA PRO A 965 -26.69 14.70 -12.26
C PRO A 965 -26.07 16.09 -12.53
N SER A 966 -26.91 17.05 -12.91
CA SER A 966 -26.56 18.47 -13.05
C SER A 966 -27.79 19.36 -12.84
N THR A 967 -27.58 20.67 -12.60
CA THR A 967 -28.65 21.66 -12.43
C THR A 967 -29.47 21.92 -13.70
N ALA A 968 -28.96 21.55 -14.88
CA ALA A 968 -29.69 21.54 -16.15
C ALA A 968 -30.39 20.19 -16.44
N GLY A 969 -30.02 19.15 -15.70
CA GLY A 969 -30.70 17.86 -15.64
C GLY A 969 -31.72 17.84 -14.50
N ASP A 970 -31.65 16.83 -13.64
CA ASP A 970 -32.71 16.49 -12.67
C ASP A 970 -32.27 16.36 -11.20
N ILE A 971 -30.98 16.53 -10.88
CA ILE A 971 -30.43 16.39 -9.51
C ILE A 971 -31.14 17.27 -8.46
N THR A 972 -31.82 18.33 -8.90
CA THR A 972 -32.62 19.21 -8.04
C THR A 972 -33.93 18.59 -7.53
N TYR A 973 -34.32 17.39 -8.01
CA TYR A 973 -35.55 16.72 -7.61
C TYR A 973 -35.52 15.17 -7.60
N ILE A 974 -34.42 14.53 -8.00
CA ILE A 974 -34.22 13.07 -7.90
C ILE A 974 -32.81 12.71 -7.44
N ASP A 975 -32.72 11.77 -6.49
CA ASP A 975 -31.45 11.28 -5.93
C ASP A 975 -30.82 10.22 -6.84
N TYR A 976 -29.50 10.06 -6.72
CA TYR A 976 -28.71 9.04 -7.43
C TYR A 976 -28.05 8.09 -6.43
N LEU A 977 -28.30 6.79 -6.55
CA LEU A 977 -27.68 5.73 -5.75
C LEU A 977 -26.94 4.73 -6.65
N PHE A 978 -25.66 4.48 -6.35
CA PHE A 978 -24.84 3.49 -7.05
C PHE A 978 -24.45 2.33 -6.11
N LEU A 979 -24.52 1.08 -6.62
CA LEU A 979 -24.45 -0.16 -5.82
C LEU A 979 -23.09 -0.87 -5.80
N GLY A 980 -21.99 -0.17 -6.11
CA GLY A 980 -20.63 -0.74 -6.09
C GLY A 980 -20.09 -1.17 -7.46
N ASP A 981 -18.94 -1.86 -7.42
CA ASP A 981 -18.19 -2.35 -8.57
C ASP A 981 -17.91 -1.26 -9.61
N TYR A 982 -17.28 -0.19 -9.11
CA TYR A 982 -16.82 0.96 -9.89
C TYR A 982 -15.52 0.65 -10.66
N VAL A 983 -14.68 -0.22 -10.09
CA VAL A 983 -13.27 -0.40 -10.48
C VAL A 983 -12.89 -1.85 -10.83
N ASP A 984 -13.45 -2.36 -11.93
CA ASP A 984 -13.27 -3.74 -12.40
C ASP A 984 -12.88 -3.81 -13.90
N ARG A 985 -12.90 -5.02 -14.50
CA ARG A 985 -12.56 -5.49 -15.86
C ARG A 985 -12.83 -4.57 -17.06
N GLY A 986 -13.61 -3.50 -16.92
CA GLY A 986 -13.77 -2.47 -17.95
C GLY A 986 -12.52 -1.61 -18.15
N GLN A 987 -12.55 -0.77 -19.19
CA GLN A 987 -11.34 -0.07 -19.67
C GLN A 987 -11.15 1.36 -19.12
N HIS A 988 -12.10 1.84 -18.30
CA HIS A 988 -12.22 3.23 -17.86
C HIS A 988 -12.66 3.31 -16.39
N SER A 989 -12.07 2.47 -15.53
CA SER A 989 -12.36 2.51 -14.10
C SER A 989 -11.93 3.83 -13.47
N LEU A 990 -10.81 4.42 -13.92
CA LEU A 990 -10.36 5.74 -13.46
C LEU A 990 -11.40 6.84 -13.73
N GLU A 991 -11.93 6.95 -14.96
CA GLU A 991 -13.01 7.89 -15.26
C GLU A 991 -14.28 7.60 -14.45
N THR A 992 -14.62 6.32 -14.25
CA THR A 992 -15.82 5.90 -13.52
C THR A 992 -15.76 6.33 -12.06
N ILE A 993 -14.73 5.93 -11.30
CA ILE A 993 -14.65 6.31 -9.89
C ILE A 993 -14.41 7.82 -9.71
N THR A 994 -13.54 8.46 -10.51
CA THR A 994 -13.27 9.89 -10.33
C THR A 994 -14.47 10.78 -10.65
N LEU A 995 -15.31 10.43 -11.64
CA LEU A 995 -16.56 11.15 -11.85
C LEU A 995 -17.50 11.00 -10.66
N LEU A 996 -17.72 9.78 -10.15
CA LEU A 996 -18.65 9.55 -9.05
C LEU A 996 -18.19 10.24 -7.74
N LEU A 997 -16.88 10.21 -7.44
CA LEU A 997 -16.31 10.96 -6.32
C LEU A 997 -16.42 12.49 -6.53
N ALA A 998 -16.21 12.98 -7.75
CA ALA A 998 -16.35 14.41 -8.05
C ALA A 998 -17.81 14.88 -7.99
N LEU A 999 -18.78 14.05 -8.36
CA LEU A 999 -20.21 14.31 -8.16
C LEU A 999 -20.53 14.38 -6.67
N LYS A 1000 -20.10 13.38 -5.87
CA LYS A 1000 -20.28 13.38 -4.41
C LYS A 1000 -19.70 14.63 -3.76
N ALA A 1001 -18.43 14.96 -4.05
CA ALA A 1001 -17.73 16.10 -3.47
C ALA A 1001 -18.23 17.47 -3.98
N SER A 1002 -18.60 17.59 -5.26
CA SER A 1002 -19.17 18.83 -5.83
C SER A 1002 -20.53 19.13 -5.21
N PHE A 1003 -21.40 18.12 -5.16
CA PHE A 1003 -22.76 18.34 -4.69
C PHE A 1003 -22.84 18.39 -3.16
N HIS A 1004 -21.90 17.84 -2.40
CA HIS A 1004 -21.78 18.15 -0.96
C HIS A 1004 -21.60 19.66 -0.64
N ILE A 1005 -21.18 20.47 -1.61
CA ILE A 1005 -21.01 21.94 -1.43
C ILE A 1005 -22.25 22.74 -1.88
N GLU A 1006 -23.12 22.17 -2.72
CA GLU A 1006 -24.25 22.89 -3.37
C GLU A 1006 -25.64 22.24 -3.15
N TYR A 1007 -25.70 20.90 -3.07
CA TYR A 1007 -26.90 20.05 -2.91
C TYR A 1007 -26.52 18.73 -2.17
N PRO A 1008 -26.30 18.75 -0.83
CA PRO A 1008 -25.46 17.74 -0.18
C PRO A 1008 -26.03 16.32 -0.05
N GLU A 1009 -27.31 16.11 -0.33
CA GLU A 1009 -28.06 14.90 0.00
C GLU A 1009 -28.43 14.05 -1.24
N ASN A 1010 -27.94 14.37 -2.45
CA ASN A 1010 -28.54 13.87 -3.70
C ASN A 1010 -27.69 12.84 -4.51
N VAL A 1011 -26.48 12.51 -4.05
CA VAL A 1011 -25.60 11.50 -4.70
C VAL A 1011 -25.03 10.55 -3.66
N HIS A 1012 -25.23 9.26 -3.86
CA HIS A 1012 -25.00 8.19 -2.87
C HIS A 1012 -24.24 7.02 -3.49
N LEU A 1013 -23.20 6.54 -2.81
CA LEU A 1013 -22.41 5.38 -3.22
C LEU A 1013 -22.40 4.38 -2.06
N ILE A 1014 -22.56 3.09 -2.37
CA ILE A 1014 -22.19 2.00 -1.46
C ILE A 1014 -21.01 1.18 -2.03
N ARG A 1015 -20.42 0.32 -1.21
CA ARG A 1015 -19.26 -0.52 -1.55
C ARG A 1015 -19.67 -1.82 -2.27
N GLY A 1016 -18.99 -2.14 -3.37
CA GLY A 1016 -19.01 -3.45 -4.01
C GLY A 1016 -17.80 -4.33 -3.65
N ASN A 1017 -17.74 -5.55 -4.18
CA ASN A 1017 -16.65 -6.46 -3.85
C ASN A 1017 -15.34 -6.12 -4.57
N HIS A 1018 -15.41 -5.38 -5.68
CA HIS A 1018 -14.23 -4.85 -6.36
C HIS A 1018 -13.68 -3.57 -5.71
N GLU A 1019 -14.39 -2.96 -4.75
CA GLU A 1019 -13.81 -1.94 -3.86
C GLU A 1019 -12.95 -2.55 -2.73
N ALA A 1020 -12.21 -3.63 -3.03
CA ALA A 1020 -11.23 -4.31 -2.18
C ALA A 1020 -9.88 -4.45 -2.91
N ALA A 1021 -8.78 -4.15 -2.21
CA ALA A 1021 -7.47 -3.94 -2.83
C ALA A 1021 -6.87 -5.18 -3.51
N ASP A 1022 -7.03 -6.36 -2.91
CA ASP A 1022 -6.64 -7.63 -3.49
C ASP A 1022 -7.46 -7.94 -4.76
N ILE A 1023 -8.77 -7.71 -4.72
CA ILE A 1023 -9.70 -7.95 -5.83
C ILE A 1023 -9.41 -7.00 -7.01
N ASN A 1024 -9.32 -5.70 -6.78
CA ASN A 1024 -9.07 -4.74 -7.86
C ASN A 1024 -7.59 -4.67 -8.30
N ALA A 1025 -6.64 -5.21 -7.51
CA ALA A 1025 -5.33 -5.57 -8.03
C ALA A 1025 -5.41 -6.75 -9.01
N LEU A 1026 -6.12 -7.82 -8.65
CA LEU A 1026 -6.27 -9.04 -9.46
C LEU A 1026 -7.02 -8.79 -10.78
N PHE A 1027 -8.11 -8.01 -10.75
CA PHE A 1027 -8.95 -7.75 -11.93
C PHE A 1027 -8.57 -6.49 -12.71
N GLY A 1028 -7.44 -5.87 -12.37
CA GLY A 1028 -6.72 -5.00 -13.29
C GLY A 1028 -6.71 -3.50 -12.96
N PHE A 1029 -7.43 -3.02 -11.95
CA PHE A 1029 -7.45 -1.60 -11.56
C PHE A 1029 -6.13 -1.09 -10.97
N ARG A 1030 -5.42 -1.91 -10.16
CA ARG A 1030 -4.03 -1.57 -9.76
C ARG A 1030 -3.17 -1.33 -10.98
N ILE A 1031 -3.34 -2.20 -11.97
CA ILE A 1031 -2.65 -2.05 -13.22
C ILE A 1031 -3.21 -0.82 -13.96
N GLU A 1032 -4.53 -0.51 -13.89
CA GLU A 1032 -5.20 0.64 -14.56
C GLU A 1032 -4.55 1.99 -14.20
N CYS A 1033 -4.17 2.18 -12.96
CA CYS A 1033 -3.44 3.38 -12.56
C CYS A 1033 -2.03 3.44 -13.21
N ILE A 1034 -1.31 2.32 -13.32
CA ILE A 1034 0.11 2.26 -13.75
C ILE A 1034 0.34 2.71 -15.21
N GLU A 1035 -0.17 2.02 -16.24
CA GLU A 1035 -0.02 2.41 -17.68
C GLU A 1035 -0.54 3.83 -17.96
N ARG A 1036 -1.52 4.31 -17.18
CA ARG A 1036 -2.29 5.54 -17.48
C ARG A 1036 -1.79 6.77 -16.71
N MET A 1037 -1.09 6.61 -15.60
CA MET A 1037 -0.54 7.71 -14.79
C MET A 1037 0.99 7.66 -14.69
N GLY A 1038 1.59 6.47 -14.75
CA GLY A 1038 3.00 6.20 -14.46
C GLY A 1038 3.13 5.13 -13.37
N GLU A 1039 4.28 4.48 -13.22
CA GLU A 1039 4.44 3.41 -12.21
C GLU A 1039 4.28 3.94 -10.78
N SER A 1040 5.05 4.95 -10.39
CA SER A 1040 4.99 5.54 -9.05
C SER A 1040 3.64 6.22 -8.78
N ASP A 1041 3.22 7.11 -9.68
CA ASP A 1041 1.95 7.84 -9.57
C ASP A 1041 0.73 6.91 -9.59
N GLY A 1042 0.79 5.85 -10.41
CA GLY A 1042 -0.28 4.87 -10.52
C GLY A 1042 -0.41 3.99 -9.28
N ILE A 1043 0.72 3.50 -8.73
CA ILE A 1043 0.72 2.77 -7.46
C ILE A 1043 0.19 3.65 -6.32
N TRP A 1044 0.57 4.93 -6.31
CA TRP A 1044 0.09 5.90 -5.32
C TRP A 1044 -1.41 6.16 -5.43
N ALA A 1045 -1.91 6.46 -6.64
CA ALA A 1045 -3.32 6.69 -6.91
C ALA A 1045 -4.19 5.48 -6.54
N TRP A 1046 -3.78 4.27 -6.96
CA TRP A 1046 -4.41 3.01 -6.57
C TRP A 1046 -4.47 2.82 -5.04
N THR A 1047 -3.40 3.22 -4.32
CA THR A 1047 -3.36 3.14 -2.86
C THR A 1047 -4.36 4.11 -2.22
N ARG A 1048 -4.46 5.36 -2.70
CA ARG A 1048 -5.47 6.33 -2.20
C ARG A 1048 -6.91 5.90 -2.45
N PHE A 1049 -7.22 5.37 -3.64
CA PHE A 1049 -8.56 4.82 -3.92
C PHE A 1049 -8.93 3.72 -2.94
N ASN A 1050 -8.02 2.77 -2.67
CA ASN A 1050 -8.28 1.67 -1.76
C ASN A 1050 -8.35 2.06 -0.28
N GLN A 1051 -7.68 3.14 0.13
CA GLN A 1051 -7.89 3.74 1.45
C GLN A 1051 -9.31 4.30 1.58
N LEU A 1052 -9.74 5.11 0.60
CA LEU A 1052 -11.11 5.66 0.52
C LEU A 1052 -12.17 4.56 0.52
N PHE A 1053 -11.96 3.47 -0.23
CA PHE A 1053 -12.94 2.38 -0.34
C PHE A 1053 -13.28 1.72 0.99
N ASN A 1054 -12.37 1.74 1.97
CA ASN A 1054 -12.65 1.23 3.31
C ASN A 1054 -13.68 2.08 4.08
N TYR A 1055 -13.86 3.34 3.69
CA TYR A 1055 -14.87 4.24 4.24
C TYR A 1055 -16.23 4.20 3.50
N LEU A 1056 -16.36 3.52 2.36
CA LEU A 1056 -17.63 3.50 1.63
C LEU A 1056 -18.77 2.86 2.48
N PRO A 1057 -19.96 3.48 2.54
CA PRO A 1057 -21.15 2.87 3.14
C PRO A 1057 -21.46 1.48 2.53
N LEU A 1058 -22.15 0.61 3.27
CA LEU A 1058 -22.31 -0.81 2.88
C LEU A 1058 -23.73 -1.17 2.40
N ALA A 1059 -24.73 -0.34 2.74
CA ALA A 1059 -26.09 -0.46 2.23
C ALA A 1059 -26.80 0.91 2.22
N ALA A 1060 -27.96 0.97 1.58
CA ALA A 1060 -28.86 2.13 1.64
C ALA A 1060 -30.32 1.67 1.85
N LEU A 1061 -31.15 2.53 2.44
CA LEU A 1061 -32.51 2.21 2.83
C LEU A 1061 -33.46 3.33 2.37
N ILE A 1062 -34.22 3.06 1.30
CA ILE A 1062 -35.15 4.03 0.69
C ILE A 1062 -36.51 3.92 1.40
N GLU A 1063 -37.02 5.05 1.92
CA GLU A 1063 -38.29 5.21 2.65
C GLU A 1063 -38.54 4.20 3.79
N LYS A 1064 -37.45 3.59 4.32
CA LYS A 1064 -37.51 2.47 5.28
C LYS A 1064 -38.34 1.27 4.79
N LYS A 1065 -38.36 1.07 3.47
CA LYS A 1065 -39.11 0.00 2.78
C LYS A 1065 -38.31 -0.80 1.77
N ILE A 1066 -37.34 -0.19 1.10
CA ILE A 1066 -36.49 -0.86 0.12
C ILE A 1066 -35.04 -0.80 0.61
N ILE A 1067 -34.42 -1.95 0.89
CA ILE A 1067 -32.98 -2.00 1.16
C ILE A 1067 -32.22 -2.21 -0.14
N CYS A 1068 -31.11 -1.50 -0.29
CA CYS A 1068 -30.19 -1.59 -1.41
C CYS A 1068 -28.82 -2.03 -0.91
N MET A 1069 -28.21 -3.01 -1.56
CA MET A 1069 -26.90 -3.58 -1.21
C MET A 1069 -26.15 -4.00 -2.48
N HIS A 1070 -24.88 -4.43 -2.37
CA HIS A 1070 -24.15 -4.97 -3.52
C HIS A 1070 -24.43 -6.46 -3.73
N GLY A 1071 -23.94 -7.32 -2.82
CA GLY A 1071 -24.14 -8.76 -2.82
C GLY A 1071 -25.51 -9.15 -2.25
N GLY A 1072 -25.57 -9.67 -1.01
CA GLY A 1072 -26.84 -10.17 -0.48
C GLY A 1072 -26.87 -10.46 1.01
N ILE A 1073 -28.00 -10.99 1.47
CA ILE A 1073 -28.24 -11.30 2.89
C ILE A 1073 -27.55 -12.59 3.38
N GLY A 1074 -27.12 -13.46 2.46
CA GLY A 1074 -26.26 -14.61 2.74
C GLY A 1074 -26.67 -15.48 3.94
N ARG A 1075 -25.65 -15.97 4.67
CA ARG A 1075 -25.84 -16.89 5.81
C ARG A 1075 -26.15 -16.18 7.13
N SER A 1076 -25.64 -14.96 7.34
CA SER A 1076 -25.53 -14.33 8.66
C SER A 1076 -26.32 -13.04 8.82
N ILE A 1077 -26.83 -12.47 7.72
CA ILE A 1077 -27.62 -11.24 7.77
C ILE A 1077 -29.10 -11.60 7.97
N HIS A 1078 -29.62 -11.20 9.13
CA HIS A 1078 -31.00 -11.42 9.54
C HIS A 1078 -31.69 -10.11 9.95
N SER A 1079 -30.96 -9.02 10.20
CA SER A 1079 -31.55 -7.69 10.35
C SER A 1079 -30.63 -6.54 9.93
N VAL A 1080 -31.22 -5.38 9.63
CA VAL A 1080 -30.50 -4.19 9.13
C VAL A 1080 -29.53 -3.64 10.17
N GLU A 1081 -29.87 -3.73 11.46
CA GLU A 1081 -29.03 -3.27 12.57
C GLU A 1081 -27.73 -4.08 12.72
N GLN A 1082 -27.61 -5.25 12.06
CA GLN A 1082 -26.34 -5.97 11.96
C GLN A 1082 -25.36 -5.30 10.96
N ILE A 1083 -25.87 -4.58 9.97
CA ILE A 1083 -25.08 -3.83 8.98
C ILE A 1083 -24.74 -2.44 9.54
N GLU A 1084 -25.71 -1.79 10.21
CA GLU A 1084 -25.50 -0.48 10.85
C GLU A 1084 -24.40 -0.50 11.91
N LYS A 1085 -24.21 -1.63 12.61
CA LYS A 1085 -23.15 -1.84 13.61
C LYS A 1085 -21.77 -2.14 13.03
N ILE A 1086 -21.61 -2.16 11.70
CA ILE A 1086 -20.28 -2.25 11.09
C ILE A 1086 -19.66 -0.85 11.09
N GLU A 1087 -18.65 -0.67 11.95
CA GLU A 1087 -17.84 0.54 11.98
C GLU A 1087 -16.98 0.64 10.70
N ARG A 1088 -16.70 1.87 10.28
CA ARG A 1088 -15.83 2.19 9.13
C ARG A 1088 -14.72 3.15 9.60
N PRO A 1089 -13.49 3.05 9.08
CA PRO A 1089 -13.10 2.25 7.92
C PRO A 1089 -12.99 0.75 8.22
N ILE A 1090 -13.39 -0.10 7.26
CA ILE A 1090 -13.26 -1.55 7.37
C ILE A 1090 -12.52 -2.14 6.16
N THR A 1091 -11.60 -3.07 6.42
CA THR A 1091 -10.84 -3.82 5.41
C THR A 1091 -11.37 -5.26 5.30
N MET A 1092 -11.03 -5.97 4.22
CA MET A 1092 -11.53 -7.34 3.98
C MET A 1092 -10.93 -8.38 4.95
N ASP A 1093 -9.72 -8.16 5.45
CA ASP A 1093 -9.04 -9.01 6.43
C ASP A 1093 -9.56 -8.81 7.87
N ALA A 1094 -10.01 -7.59 8.20
CA ALA A 1094 -10.85 -7.31 9.37
C ALA A 1094 -12.34 -7.69 9.16
N GLY A 1095 -12.68 -8.22 7.97
CA GLY A 1095 -14.05 -8.44 7.52
C GLY A 1095 -14.80 -9.51 8.31
N SER A 1096 -15.91 -9.11 8.93
CA SER A 1096 -16.84 -10.05 9.55
C SER A 1096 -17.58 -10.90 8.50
N LEU A 1097 -18.20 -12.01 8.94
CA LEU A 1097 -19.09 -12.82 8.09
C LEU A 1097 -20.23 -12.00 7.46
N VAL A 1098 -20.68 -10.93 8.14
CA VAL A 1098 -21.71 -10.01 7.63
C VAL A 1098 -21.17 -9.20 6.44
N LEU A 1099 -19.93 -8.68 6.52
CA LEU A 1099 -19.31 -7.98 5.38
C LEU A 1099 -19.11 -8.92 4.18
N MET A 1100 -18.65 -10.16 4.44
CA MET A 1100 -18.46 -11.16 3.39
C MET A 1100 -19.80 -11.54 2.72
N ASP A 1101 -20.86 -11.76 3.49
CA ASP A 1101 -22.18 -12.05 2.93
C ASP A 1101 -22.70 -10.87 2.08
N LEU A 1102 -22.59 -9.64 2.61
CA LEU A 1102 -23.11 -8.40 2.03
C LEU A 1102 -22.43 -8.01 0.71
N LEU A 1103 -21.18 -8.44 0.49
CA LEU A 1103 -20.43 -8.18 -0.74
C LEU A 1103 -20.39 -9.38 -1.71
N TRP A 1104 -20.64 -10.62 -1.27
CA TRP A 1104 -20.35 -11.82 -2.09
C TRP A 1104 -21.43 -12.92 -2.13
N SER A 1105 -22.57 -12.76 -1.45
CA SER A 1105 -23.65 -13.75 -1.51
C SER A 1105 -24.53 -13.54 -2.74
N ASP A 1106 -25.05 -14.62 -3.33
CA ASP A 1106 -25.99 -14.58 -4.48
C ASP A 1106 -27.36 -15.20 -4.14
N PRO A 1107 -28.46 -14.83 -4.81
CA PRO A 1107 -29.66 -15.66 -4.85
C PRO A 1107 -29.38 -17.06 -5.40
N THR A 1108 -30.22 -18.05 -5.07
CA THR A 1108 -30.13 -19.39 -5.68
C THR A 1108 -30.59 -19.39 -7.14
N GLU A 1109 -30.20 -20.43 -7.89
CA GLU A 1109 -30.42 -20.56 -9.34
C GLU A 1109 -31.90 -20.42 -9.79
N ASN A 1110 -32.87 -20.56 -8.88
CA ASN A 1110 -34.30 -20.29 -9.11
C ASN A 1110 -35.11 -20.35 -7.80
N ASP A 1111 -36.34 -19.81 -7.84
CA ASP A 1111 -37.29 -19.76 -6.71
C ASP A 1111 -37.73 -21.14 -6.16
N SER A 1112 -37.31 -22.28 -6.73
CA SER A 1112 -37.56 -23.61 -6.13
C SER A 1112 -36.42 -24.13 -5.23
N VAL A 1113 -35.29 -23.42 -5.17
CA VAL A 1113 -34.14 -23.80 -4.34
C VAL A 1113 -34.08 -22.95 -3.07
N GLU A 1114 -34.76 -23.44 -2.03
CA GLU A 1114 -34.75 -22.86 -0.67
C GLU A 1114 -33.43 -23.12 0.09
N GLY A 1115 -33.23 -22.31 1.14
CA GLY A 1115 -32.18 -22.44 2.14
C GLY A 1115 -30.86 -21.78 1.75
N LEU A 1116 -29.75 -22.39 2.15
CA LEU A 1116 -28.39 -21.95 1.79
C LEU A 1116 -27.67 -23.03 0.99
N ARG A 1117 -26.97 -22.64 -0.08
CA ARG A 1117 -26.09 -23.51 -0.87
C ARG A 1117 -24.66 -22.94 -0.90
N PRO A 1118 -23.62 -23.75 -1.15
CA PRO A 1118 -22.28 -23.23 -1.42
C PRO A 1118 -22.28 -22.41 -2.72
N ASN A 1119 -21.67 -21.22 -2.72
CA ASN A 1119 -21.53 -20.42 -3.94
C ASN A 1119 -20.35 -20.94 -4.79
N ALA A 1120 -20.53 -20.97 -6.11
CA ALA A 1120 -19.47 -21.27 -7.07
C ALA A 1120 -18.30 -20.27 -7.03
N ARG A 1121 -18.52 -19.03 -6.56
CA ARG A 1121 -17.49 -17.97 -6.46
C ARG A 1121 -16.33 -18.29 -5.51
N GLY A 1122 -16.52 -19.11 -4.46
CA GLY A 1122 -15.40 -19.43 -3.57
C GLY A 1122 -15.72 -20.21 -2.29
N PRO A 1123 -14.70 -20.87 -1.68
CA PRO A 1123 -14.87 -21.76 -0.53
C PRO A 1123 -15.20 -20.99 0.76
N GLY A 1124 -16.49 -20.86 1.06
CA GLY A 1124 -16.99 -20.15 2.24
C GLY A 1124 -18.12 -19.17 1.92
N LEU A 1125 -18.28 -18.81 0.64
CA LEU A 1125 -19.39 -18.03 0.14
C LEU A 1125 -20.66 -18.90 0.02
N VAL A 1126 -21.83 -18.26 0.01
CA VAL A 1126 -23.14 -18.94 -0.10
C VAL A 1126 -24.04 -18.31 -1.15
N THR A 1127 -24.98 -19.10 -1.64
CA THR A 1127 -26.21 -18.57 -2.24
C THR A 1127 -27.39 -18.77 -1.29
N PHE A 1128 -28.41 -17.92 -1.39
CA PHE A 1128 -29.58 -17.90 -0.49
C PHE A 1128 -30.92 -18.02 -1.25
N GLY A 1129 -31.84 -18.81 -0.70
CA GLY A 1129 -33.15 -19.08 -1.28
C GLY A 1129 -34.20 -17.96 -1.07
N PRO A 1130 -35.38 -18.10 -1.68
CA PRO A 1130 -36.45 -17.11 -1.55
C PRO A 1130 -37.10 -17.11 -0.15
N ASP A 1131 -37.02 -18.22 0.57
CA ASP A 1131 -37.33 -18.34 2.00
C ASP A 1131 -36.54 -17.32 2.83
N ARG A 1132 -35.23 -17.23 2.59
CA ARG A 1132 -34.31 -16.30 3.28
C ARG A 1132 -34.65 -14.84 2.99
N VAL A 1133 -35.04 -14.52 1.75
CA VAL A 1133 -35.48 -13.18 1.34
C VAL A 1133 -36.79 -12.83 2.04
N THR A 1134 -37.78 -13.72 1.99
CA THR A 1134 -39.11 -13.51 2.58
C THR A 1134 -39.02 -13.27 4.08
N ASP A 1135 -38.26 -14.10 4.80
CA ASP A 1135 -38.02 -13.94 6.24
C ASP A 1135 -37.27 -12.64 6.58
N PHE A 1136 -36.27 -12.27 5.77
CA PHE A 1136 -35.52 -11.03 5.98
C PHE A 1136 -36.42 -9.80 5.78
N CYS A 1137 -37.18 -9.74 4.68
CA CYS A 1137 -38.10 -8.64 4.41
C CYS A 1137 -39.18 -8.52 5.50
N LYS A 1138 -39.79 -9.65 5.87
CA LYS A 1138 -40.81 -9.74 6.94
C LYS A 1138 -40.27 -9.27 8.30
N LYS A 1139 -39.11 -9.75 8.72
CA LYS A 1139 -38.49 -9.39 10.01
C LYS A 1139 -38.12 -7.90 10.08
N ASN A 1140 -37.64 -7.33 8.97
CA ASN A 1140 -37.19 -5.94 8.89
C ASN A 1140 -38.29 -4.95 8.43
N LYS A 1141 -39.53 -5.42 8.22
CA LYS A 1141 -40.69 -4.63 7.75
C LYS A 1141 -40.48 -3.96 6.38
N LEU A 1142 -39.61 -4.55 5.56
CA LEU A 1142 -39.25 -4.16 4.20
C LEU A 1142 -40.21 -4.81 3.19
N GLN A 1143 -40.29 -4.21 2.01
CA GLN A 1143 -41.07 -4.70 0.87
C GLN A 1143 -40.19 -5.32 -0.23
N LEU A 1144 -38.93 -4.89 -0.33
CA LEU A 1144 -38.02 -5.26 -1.43
C LEU A 1144 -36.54 -5.18 -1.00
N ILE A 1145 -35.73 -6.08 -1.55
CA ILE A 1145 -34.27 -5.97 -1.64
C ILE A 1145 -33.89 -5.60 -3.09
N ILE A 1146 -33.07 -4.57 -3.28
CA ILE A 1146 -32.36 -4.32 -4.54
C ILE A 1146 -30.88 -4.68 -4.32
N ARG A 1147 -30.30 -5.45 -5.24
CA ARG A 1147 -28.88 -5.84 -5.22
C ARG A 1147 -28.24 -5.71 -6.60
N ALA A 1148 -26.92 -5.86 -6.66
CA ALA A 1148 -26.13 -5.90 -7.89
C ALA A 1148 -25.33 -7.21 -7.95
N HIS A 1149 -24.00 -7.17 -8.10
CA HIS A 1149 -23.03 -8.28 -8.05
C HIS A 1149 -23.18 -9.44 -9.08
N GLU A 1150 -24.31 -9.53 -9.81
CA GLU A 1150 -24.59 -10.57 -10.82
C GLU A 1150 -24.96 -9.95 -12.18
N CYS A 1151 -24.22 -10.35 -13.22
CA CYS A 1151 -24.55 -10.04 -14.61
C CYS A 1151 -25.81 -10.80 -15.05
N VAL A 1152 -26.92 -10.07 -15.19
CA VAL A 1152 -28.23 -10.59 -15.63
C VAL A 1152 -28.58 -10.09 -17.04
N MET A 1153 -29.20 -10.95 -17.86
CA MET A 1153 -29.26 -10.76 -19.31
C MET A 1153 -30.05 -9.52 -19.77
N ASP A 1154 -31.14 -9.17 -19.08
CA ASP A 1154 -31.94 -7.96 -19.37
C ASP A 1154 -31.48 -6.72 -18.56
N GLY A 1155 -30.33 -6.78 -17.89
CA GLY A 1155 -29.84 -5.74 -17.00
C GLY A 1155 -30.57 -5.66 -15.65
N PHE A 1156 -31.70 -6.35 -15.50
CA PHE A 1156 -32.32 -6.65 -14.21
C PHE A 1156 -32.98 -8.03 -14.20
N GLU A 1157 -33.09 -8.65 -13.03
CA GLU A 1157 -33.78 -9.93 -12.82
C GLU A 1157 -34.60 -9.88 -11.52
N ARG A 1158 -35.73 -10.59 -11.45
CA ARG A 1158 -36.55 -10.72 -10.24
C ARG A 1158 -36.37 -12.10 -9.60
N PHE A 1159 -36.37 -12.14 -8.27
CA PHE A 1159 -36.25 -13.35 -7.45
C PHE A 1159 -37.19 -13.27 -6.25
N ALA A 1160 -37.51 -14.41 -5.63
CA ALA A 1160 -38.40 -14.51 -4.47
C ALA A 1160 -39.76 -13.81 -4.70
N GLN A 1161 -40.47 -14.21 -5.77
CA GLN A 1161 -41.74 -13.61 -6.21
C GLN A 1161 -41.67 -12.09 -6.47
N GLY A 1162 -40.46 -11.52 -6.65
CA GLY A 1162 -40.24 -10.09 -6.82
C GLY A 1162 -39.91 -9.33 -5.52
N GLN A 1163 -39.72 -10.02 -4.39
CA GLN A 1163 -39.18 -9.42 -3.16
C GLN A 1163 -37.67 -9.19 -3.20
N LEU A 1164 -36.98 -9.65 -4.24
CA LEU A 1164 -35.62 -9.24 -4.59
C LEU A 1164 -35.54 -8.87 -6.08
N ILE A 1165 -34.78 -7.82 -6.39
CA ILE A 1165 -34.35 -7.47 -7.75
C ILE A 1165 -32.82 -7.43 -7.79
N THR A 1166 -32.23 -8.16 -8.74
CA THR A 1166 -30.82 -8.00 -9.16
C THR A 1166 -30.75 -6.98 -10.29
N LEU A 1167 -29.76 -6.09 -10.23
CA LEU A 1167 -29.60 -4.95 -11.13
C LEU A 1167 -28.15 -4.83 -11.61
N PHE A 1168 -27.96 -4.61 -12.92
CA PHE A 1168 -26.67 -4.59 -13.56
C PHE A 1168 -26.64 -3.49 -14.63
N SER A 1169 -25.77 -2.49 -14.52
CA SER A 1169 -25.83 -1.27 -15.35
C SER A 1169 -24.94 -1.29 -16.60
N ALA A 1170 -23.97 -2.21 -16.68
CA ALA A 1170 -23.04 -2.35 -17.79
C ALA A 1170 -23.57 -3.27 -18.93
N THR A 1171 -23.39 -2.90 -20.20
CA THR A 1171 -23.82 -3.71 -21.37
C THR A 1171 -22.71 -4.62 -21.88
N ASN A 1172 -23.06 -5.78 -22.45
CA ASN A 1172 -22.09 -6.76 -22.98
C ASN A 1172 -20.88 -7.02 -22.06
N TYR A 1173 -21.17 -7.42 -20.82
CA TYR A 1173 -20.19 -7.65 -19.77
C TYR A 1173 -19.04 -8.56 -20.21
N CYS A 1174 -17.83 -8.21 -19.77
CA CYS A 1174 -16.56 -8.81 -20.21
C CYS A 1174 -16.32 -8.82 -21.74
N GLY A 1175 -17.12 -8.07 -22.52
CA GLY A 1175 -17.11 -8.10 -23.98
C GLY A 1175 -17.81 -9.31 -24.61
N THR A 1176 -18.37 -10.23 -23.81
CA THR A 1176 -18.86 -11.54 -24.25
C THR A 1176 -20.28 -11.90 -23.83
N ALA A 1177 -20.84 -11.26 -22.80
CA ALA A 1177 -22.15 -11.65 -22.24
C ALA A 1177 -23.36 -11.23 -23.10
N ASN A 1178 -23.20 -10.22 -23.97
CA ASN A 1178 -24.26 -9.62 -24.80
C ASN A 1178 -25.54 -9.16 -24.05
N ASN A 1179 -25.43 -8.96 -22.73
CA ASN A 1179 -26.52 -8.51 -21.87
C ASN A 1179 -26.87 -7.03 -22.10
N ALA A 1180 -28.12 -6.67 -21.81
CA ALA A 1180 -28.53 -5.29 -21.58
C ALA A 1180 -28.01 -4.80 -20.21
N GLY A 1181 -27.89 -3.48 -20.06
CA GLY A 1181 -27.62 -2.81 -18.80
C GLY A 1181 -28.82 -1.97 -18.40
N ALA A 1182 -29.14 -1.89 -17.11
CA ALA A 1182 -30.33 -1.19 -16.63
C ALA A 1182 -30.08 -0.32 -15.39
N ILE A 1183 -31.00 0.62 -15.16
CA ILE A 1183 -31.19 1.36 -13.91
C ILE A 1183 -32.65 1.26 -13.47
N LEU A 1184 -32.91 1.44 -12.17
CA LEU A 1184 -34.26 1.46 -11.61
C LEU A 1184 -34.63 2.88 -11.18
N VAL A 1185 -35.75 3.41 -11.67
CA VAL A 1185 -36.31 4.69 -11.21
C VAL A 1185 -37.40 4.40 -10.19
N VAL A 1186 -37.13 4.70 -8.91
CA VAL A 1186 -38.08 4.57 -7.79
C VAL A 1186 -38.85 5.88 -7.65
N GLY A 1187 -40.16 5.86 -7.93
CA GLY A 1187 -41.05 7.01 -7.78
C GLY A 1187 -41.50 7.26 -6.34
N ARG A 1188 -42.14 8.43 -6.08
CA ARG A 1188 -42.63 8.81 -4.73
C ARG A 1188 -43.60 7.81 -4.10
N GLY A 1189 -44.38 7.09 -4.91
CA GLY A 1189 -45.26 6.01 -4.47
C GLY A 1189 -44.57 4.64 -4.36
N LEU A 1190 -43.24 4.59 -4.33
CA LEU A 1190 -42.40 3.39 -4.41
C LEU A 1190 -42.57 2.51 -5.67
N VAL A 1191 -43.34 2.96 -6.66
CA VAL A 1191 -43.41 2.34 -8.00
C VAL A 1191 -42.02 2.36 -8.64
N ILE A 1192 -41.58 1.20 -9.15
CA ILE A 1192 -40.24 1.03 -9.70
C ILE A 1192 -40.33 0.84 -11.22
N VAL A 1193 -39.66 1.70 -11.97
CA VAL A 1193 -39.64 1.64 -13.44
C VAL A 1193 -38.21 1.30 -13.91
N PRO A 1194 -37.97 0.10 -14.48
CA PRO A 1194 -36.69 -0.21 -15.08
C PRO A 1194 -36.48 0.60 -16.37
N LYS A 1195 -35.22 0.99 -16.62
CA LYS A 1195 -34.78 1.74 -17.80
C LYS A 1195 -33.51 1.10 -18.34
N LEU A 1196 -33.52 0.70 -19.62
CA LEU A 1196 -32.53 -0.21 -20.20
C LEU A 1196 -31.71 0.47 -21.31
N ILE A 1197 -30.46 0.06 -21.45
CA ILE A 1197 -29.62 0.25 -22.64
C ILE A 1197 -29.11 -1.09 -23.16
N HIS A 1198 -28.77 -1.15 -24.44
CA HIS A 1198 -28.34 -2.37 -25.12
C HIS A 1198 -26.88 -2.28 -25.58
N PRO A 1199 -26.19 -3.40 -25.85
CA PRO A 1199 -24.87 -3.39 -26.48
C PRO A 1199 -24.84 -2.55 -27.76
N LEU A 1200 -23.72 -1.88 -28.02
CA LEU A 1200 -23.46 -1.19 -29.28
C LEU A 1200 -22.88 -2.16 -30.33
N PRO A 1201 -23.07 -1.92 -31.64
CA PRO A 1201 -22.51 -2.77 -32.68
C PRO A 1201 -20.97 -2.77 -32.65
N PRO A 1202 -20.31 -3.91 -32.97
CA PRO A 1202 -18.86 -3.95 -33.06
C PRO A 1202 -18.35 -3.02 -34.17
N PRO A 1203 -17.21 -2.33 -33.98
CA PRO A 1203 -16.70 -1.38 -34.96
C PRO A 1203 -16.26 -2.10 -36.25
N LEU A 1204 -16.86 -1.70 -37.38
CA LEU A 1204 -16.50 -2.20 -38.71
C LEU A 1204 -15.02 -1.95 -39.02
N GLN A 1205 -14.27 -3.01 -39.30
CA GLN A 1205 -12.85 -2.94 -39.68
C GLN A 1205 -12.66 -3.24 -41.17
N SER A 1206 -11.76 -2.47 -41.79
CA SER A 1206 -11.36 -2.46 -43.22
C SER A 1206 -12.43 -1.95 -44.22
N PRO A 1207 -12.05 -1.11 -45.21
CA PRO A 1207 -12.97 -0.55 -46.19
C PRO A 1207 -12.87 -1.25 -47.56
N GLU A 1208 -13.47 -2.43 -47.71
CA GLU A 1208 -13.71 -3.02 -49.04
C GLU A 1208 -15.07 -3.73 -49.08
N THR A 1209 -15.80 -3.56 -50.19
CA THR A 1209 -17.22 -3.94 -50.38
C THR A 1209 -18.23 -3.35 -49.38
N SER A 1210 -18.86 -2.24 -49.75
CA SER A 1210 -20.23 -1.96 -49.27
C SER A 1210 -21.23 -2.87 -50.01
N PRO A 1211 -22.30 -3.30 -49.34
CA PRO A 1211 -23.59 -2.73 -49.72
C PRO A 1211 -24.47 -2.30 -48.53
N GLU A 1212 -25.25 -1.25 -48.78
CA GLU A 1212 -26.51 -0.84 -48.13
C GLU A 1212 -26.54 -0.55 -46.61
N ARG A 1213 -27.22 0.55 -46.26
CA ARG A 1213 -27.49 0.92 -44.86
C ARG A 1213 -28.72 0.14 -44.36
N MET A 1214 -28.48 -0.89 -43.55
CA MET A 1214 -29.53 -1.44 -42.68
C MET A 1214 -29.98 -0.36 -41.68
N PRO A 1215 -31.29 -0.12 -41.47
CA PRO A 1215 -31.77 0.78 -40.40
C PRO A 1215 -31.46 0.22 -39.01
N ASP A 1216 -31.09 1.08 -38.05
CA ASP A 1216 -30.71 0.67 -36.69
C ASP A 1216 -31.78 -0.18 -35.97
N GLU A 1217 -33.06 0.03 -36.29
CA GLU A 1217 -34.18 -0.77 -35.80
C GLU A 1217 -34.08 -2.26 -36.21
N THR A 1218 -33.65 -2.56 -37.43
CA THR A 1218 -33.54 -3.94 -37.92
C THR A 1218 -32.43 -4.71 -37.21
N TRP A 1219 -31.29 -4.05 -36.99
CA TRP A 1219 -30.17 -4.64 -36.24
C TRP A 1219 -30.55 -4.90 -34.78
N MET A 1220 -31.26 -3.98 -34.11
CA MET A 1220 -31.74 -4.21 -32.74
C MET A 1220 -32.80 -5.32 -32.65
N GLN A 1221 -33.70 -5.44 -33.63
CA GLN A 1221 -34.66 -6.55 -33.69
C GLN A 1221 -33.95 -7.90 -33.85
N GLU A 1222 -33.00 -7.99 -34.78
CA GLU A 1222 -32.24 -9.21 -35.04
C GLU A 1222 -31.35 -9.62 -33.86
N LEU A 1223 -30.76 -8.66 -33.15
CA LEU A 1223 -29.99 -8.90 -31.93
C LEU A 1223 -30.91 -9.32 -30.76
N ASN A 1224 -32.11 -8.74 -30.62
CA ASN A 1224 -33.11 -9.20 -29.66
C ASN A 1224 -33.62 -10.63 -29.94
N ILE A 1225 -33.62 -11.07 -31.20
CA ILE A 1225 -33.93 -12.45 -31.60
C ILE A 1225 -32.76 -13.41 -31.30
N GLN A 1226 -31.51 -12.94 -31.38
CA GLN A 1226 -30.31 -13.74 -31.15
C GLN A 1226 -29.84 -13.80 -29.67
N ARG A 1227 -30.41 -12.98 -28.76
CA ARG A 1227 -30.10 -13.08 -27.33
C ARG A 1227 -30.62 -14.41 -26.76
N PRO A 1228 -29.84 -15.09 -25.90
CA PRO A 1228 -30.38 -16.12 -25.03
C PRO A 1228 -31.51 -15.51 -24.17
N PRO A 1229 -32.69 -16.16 -24.06
CA PRO A 1229 -33.74 -15.66 -23.19
C PRO A 1229 -33.28 -15.71 -21.73
N THR A 1230 -33.59 -14.66 -20.97
CA THR A 1230 -33.36 -14.64 -19.51
C THR A 1230 -33.99 -15.89 -18.88
N PRO A 1231 -33.23 -16.73 -18.16
CA PRO A 1231 -33.75 -17.99 -17.62
C PRO A 1231 -34.94 -17.75 -16.69
N THR A 1232 -36.12 -18.28 -17.05
CA THR A 1232 -37.34 -18.05 -16.27
C THR A 1232 -37.26 -18.79 -14.93
N ARG A 1233 -36.80 -18.11 -13.87
CA ARG A 1233 -36.69 -18.63 -12.50
C ARG A 1233 -38.04 -18.91 -11.78
N GLY A 1234 -39.17 -19.01 -12.51
CA GLY A 1234 -40.51 -19.25 -11.95
C GLY A 1234 -41.54 -19.80 -12.95
N ARG A 1235 -42.66 -20.33 -12.42
CA ARG A 1235 -43.87 -20.77 -13.14
C ARG A 1235 -45.00 -19.74 -12.95
N PRO A 1236 -46.10 -19.76 -13.76
CA PRO A 1236 -47.06 -18.65 -13.84
C PRO A 1236 -48.06 -18.55 -12.68
N GLN A 1237 -48.75 -17.40 -12.67
CA GLN A 1237 -49.74 -16.91 -11.70
C GLN A 1237 -50.93 -17.85 -11.41
N PRO A 1238 -51.54 -17.68 -10.23
CA PRO A 1238 -52.97 -17.42 -10.07
C PRO A 1238 -53.25 -15.90 -9.90
N ASP A 1239 -54.48 -15.48 -10.23
CA ASP A 1239 -54.94 -14.09 -10.05
C ASP A 1239 -55.06 -13.65 -8.58
N HIS A 1240 -55.24 -12.33 -8.39
CA HIS A 1240 -55.43 -11.60 -7.13
C HIS A 1240 -54.18 -11.34 -6.26
N ASP A 1241 -53.32 -10.42 -6.71
CA ASP A 1241 -53.06 -9.24 -5.87
C ASP A 1241 -52.64 -8.00 -6.70
N ARG A 1242 -53.49 -6.96 -6.72
CA ARG A 1242 -53.20 -5.66 -7.36
C ARG A 1242 -52.58 -4.63 -6.40
N SER A 1243 -52.31 -5.01 -5.15
CA SER A 1243 -51.76 -4.13 -4.11
C SER A 1243 -50.25 -4.28 -3.89
N SER A 1244 -49.62 -5.29 -4.52
CA SER A 1244 -48.19 -5.57 -4.38
C SER A 1244 -47.32 -4.71 -5.31
N LEU A 1245 -46.17 -4.24 -4.80
CA LEU A 1245 -45.10 -3.60 -5.60
C LEU A 1245 -44.47 -4.54 -6.64
N ALA A 1246 -44.83 -5.83 -6.65
CA ALA A 1246 -44.48 -6.75 -7.74
C ALA A 1246 -45.21 -6.44 -9.07
N TYR A 1247 -46.21 -5.55 -9.08
CA TYR A 1247 -46.84 -5.07 -10.32
C TYR A 1247 -46.02 -3.89 -10.91
N ILE A 1248 -45.32 -4.16 -12.02
CA ILE A 1248 -44.65 -3.19 -12.90
C ILE A 1248 -45.24 -3.40 -14.29
#